data_AF-A0A9W4P1L4-F1
#
_entry.id   AF-A0A9W4P1L4-F1
#
_cell.length_a   1.000
_cell.length_b   1.000
_cell.length_c   1.000
_cell.angle_alpha   90.00
_cell.angle_beta   90.00
_cell.angle_gamma   90.00
#
_symmetry.space_group_name_H-M   'P 1'
#
loop_
_entity.id
_entity.type
_entity.pdbx_description
1 polymer ?
#
loop_
_entity_poly.entity_id
_entity_poly.type
_entity_poly.pdbx_seq_one_letter_code
_entity_poly.pdbx_strand_id
1 'polypeptide(L)'
;MAEKEATVYIVDMGRSMGEHHHGRPMTDLEWAMQYVWDRITATVATGRKTATVGVVGLRTDVLMPDIRRLRETIKPSNTNRGDAISSIVIAVQMIIEYTKKNKYKRKIVLVTNGTGAMSDDNIEGIIEKIKEIDIELVVMYVSCRRDSTFMLILCSGADFDDAEYGVKEEDKDSRKAENETLLRTLTEDCEGVYGTLEQAVSELDIPRIKVTRSMPSFKGNLTLGNPEEYDTAITIPVERYFRTYVAKPISASSFVPRSGTEPGSQAPVKGNVEGDALTSVRTSRTYQVTDESAPGGKIDVEREDLAKGYEYGRTAVPIEQTDENIANLQTFAGMGLIGFVQKDQYDRYMHMSNTNIIIPQRANDNASLALSSLIHALYELESYAVARLVTKESKPPMLVLLAPSVEADYECLLEVQLPFAEDVRSYRFPPLDRIVTVSGKVVTEHRNLPSADLKDAMSNYVDSMEFITTNDEGERTDDLPIDESFSPLLHRIESAVRYRAVHPHDPVLDPSERLTQFAHPSEDMVKNSKSRLGKLISTADVKKGNPFPNYIQKKFLLTNAFRFIVPPKTKGRKRQRETEKPLSGLDVDALLSLEPKRTKISTENAIPEFKQTLARAENIDAIHDAVQQMAKIIETQITHSLGHSNYDRVIEGLGTMREELVDYEEPALYNDFVRQLKGKMLREELGGDRRELWWFVRKGKLGLIGKSEVDSSAVEEEEAQEFLAAN
;
A
#
# COMPACT_ATOMS: atom_id res chain seq x y z
N MET A 1 -1.23 -23.02 24.69
CA MET A 1 -1.56 -22.09 25.79
C MET A 1 -0.69 -20.86 25.61
N ALA A 2 -1.27 -19.65 25.68
CA ALA A 2 -0.53 -18.40 25.54
C ALA A 2 0.42 -18.23 26.74
N GLU A 3 1.65 -17.77 26.49
CA GLU A 3 2.56 -17.37 27.55
C GLU A 3 1.94 -16.19 28.31
N LYS A 4 1.90 -16.28 29.63
CA LYS A 4 1.44 -15.19 30.49
C LYS A 4 2.65 -14.34 30.86
N GLU A 5 2.49 -13.03 30.80
CA GLU A 5 3.58 -12.08 31.01
C GLU A 5 3.14 -11.02 32.02
N ALA A 6 4.00 -10.72 32.99
CA ALA A 6 3.80 -9.68 33.98
C ALA A 6 5.00 -8.74 33.98
N THR A 7 4.77 -7.49 33.56
CA THR A 7 5.81 -6.48 33.44
C THR A 7 5.51 -5.32 34.39
N VAL A 8 6.49 -4.89 35.18
CA VAL A 8 6.36 -3.71 36.05
C VAL A 8 7.38 -2.65 35.63
N TYR A 9 6.91 -1.45 35.28
CA TYR A 9 7.75 -0.29 34.98
C TYR A 9 7.90 0.57 36.22
N ILE A 10 9.13 0.80 36.68
CA ILE A 10 9.47 1.73 37.76
C ILE A 10 10.04 2.99 37.11
N VAL A 11 9.40 4.14 37.34
CA VAL A 11 9.81 5.43 36.74
C VAL A 11 10.20 6.41 37.84
N ASP A 12 11.43 6.92 37.78
CA ASP A 12 11.91 8.02 38.64
C ASP A 12 11.24 9.34 38.25
N MET A 13 10.54 9.96 39.19
CA MET A 13 9.92 11.28 39.05
C MET A 13 10.57 12.34 39.95
N GLY A 14 11.83 12.13 40.33
CA GLY A 14 12.59 13.13 41.08
C GLY A 14 12.72 14.47 40.36
N ARG A 15 13.02 15.54 41.11
CA ARG A 15 13.19 16.90 40.56
C ARG A 15 14.25 16.96 39.47
N SER A 16 15.32 16.17 39.60
CA SER A 16 16.42 16.10 38.62
C SER A 16 15.99 15.54 37.27
N MET A 17 14.88 14.79 37.18
CA MET A 17 14.32 14.31 35.91
C MET A 17 13.59 15.42 35.13
N GLY A 18 13.37 16.59 35.73
CA GLY A 18 12.79 17.76 35.06
C GLY A 18 13.82 18.62 34.33
N GLU A 19 15.11 18.24 34.35
CA GLU A 19 16.18 18.95 33.65
C GLU A 19 16.24 18.54 32.17
N HIS A 20 16.87 19.39 31.35
CA HIS A 20 17.10 19.15 29.94
C HIS A 20 18.57 18.81 29.72
N HIS A 21 18.85 17.63 29.15
CA HIS A 21 20.21 17.18 28.83
C HIS A 21 20.38 16.87 27.35
N HIS A 22 21.62 16.95 26.86
CA HIS A 22 22.02 16.63 25.46
C HIS A 22 21.43 17.54 24.38
N GLY A 23 21.17 18.81 24.68
CA GLY A 23 20.62 19.77 23.72
C GLY A 23 19.20 19.47 23.25
N ARG A 24 18.49 18.59 23.96
CA ARG A 24 17.12 18.16 23.62
C ARG A 24 16.09 19.18 24.11
N PRO A 25 15.01 19.40 23.34
CA PRO A 25 13.93 20.29 23.75
C PRO A 25 13.02 19.67 24.82
N MET A 26 13.06 18.35 25.01
CA MET A 26 12.26 17.60 25.98
C MET A 26 13.04 17.40 27.29
N THR A 27 12.33 17.26 28.40
CA THR A 27 12.93 16.90 29.70
C THR A 27 13.33 15.43 29.75
N ASP A 28 14.24 15.07 30.65
CA ASP A 28 14.64 13.67 30.86
C ASP A 28 13.47 12.75 31.21
N LEU A 29 12.50 13.24 31.99
CA LEU A 29 11.28 12.51 32.28
C LEU A 29 10.42 12.32 31.02
N GLU A 30 10.20 13.35 30.22
CA GLU A 30 9.41 13.23 28.98
C GLU A 30 10.05 12.26 28.00
N TRP A 31 11.38 12.28 27.90
CA TRP A 31 12.15 11.38 27.05
C TRP A 31 12.07 9.93 27.55
N ALA A 32 12.22 9.70 28.86
CA ALA A 32 12.00 8.40 29.49
C ALA A 32 10.57 7.88 29.29
N MET A 33 9.59 8.78 29.40
CA MET A 33 8.19 8.42 29.24
C MET A 33 7.83 8.09 27.79
N GLN A 34 8.53 8.62 26.79
CA GLN A 34 8.36 8.19 25.39
C GLN A 34 8.60 6.68 25.26
N TYR A 35 9.68 6.18 25.85
CA TYR A 35 9.98 4.75 25.87
C TYR A 35 8.94 3.94 26.65
N VAL A 36 8.58 4.38 27.85
CA VAL A 36 7.63 3.67 28.70
C VAL A 36 6.25 3.62 28.03
N TRP A 37 5.76 4.73 27.48
CA TRP A 37 4.48 4.77 26.77
C TRP A 37 4.47 3.88 25.53
N ASP A 38 5.55 3.87 24.76
CA ASP A 38 5.64 3.02 23.59
C ASP A 38 5.57 1.53 23.98
N ARG A 39 6.29 1.13 25.03
CA ARG A 39 6.25 -0.26 25.53
C ARG A 39 4.88 -0.66 26.09
N ILE A 40 4.23 0.22 26.85
CA ILE A 40 2.89 -0.02 27.40
C ILE A 40 1.87 -0.09 26.26
N THR A 41 1.91 0.84 25.31
CA THR A 41 0.96 0.82 24.19
C THR A 41 1.20 -0.36 23.25
N ALA A 42 2.45 -0.78 23.03
CA ALA A 42 2.77 -1.99 22.28
C ALA A 42 2.19 -3.25 22.95
N THR A 43 2.39 -3.42 24.25
CA THR A 43 1.82 -4.57 24.99
C THR A 43 0.29 -4.57 24.95
N VAL A 44 -0.35 -3.40 25.15
CA VAL A 44 -1.81 -3.24 25.05
C VAL A 44 -2.32 -3.52 23.63
N ALA A 45 -1.62 -3.03 22.59
CA ALA A 45 -1.98 -3.23 21.19
C ALA A 45 -1.98 -4.71 20.79
N THR A 46 -1.20 -5.57 21.46
CA THR A 46 -1.27 -7.03 21.22
C THR A 46 -2.62 -7.66 21.58
N GLY A 47 -3.47 -6.95 22.35
CA GLY A 47 -4.80 -7.42 22.75
C GLY A 47 -4.79 -8.68 23.63
N ARG A 48 -3.62 -9.06 24.18
CA ARG A 48 -3.47 -10.26 25.02
C ARG A 48 -3.97 -9.95 26.43
N LYS A 49 -5.09 -10.55 26.81
CA LYS A 49 -5.61 -10.50 28.19
C LYS A 49 -4.65 -11.07 29.25
N THR A 50 -3.65 -11.83 28.83
CA THR A 50 -2.66 -12.50 29.69
C THR A 50 -1.36 -11.72 29.87
N ALA A 51 -1.21 -10.57 29.21
CA ALA A 51 -0.11 -9.64 29.42
C ALA A 51 -0.60 -8.54 30.36
N THR A 52 -0.02 -8.46 31.55
CA THR A 52 -0.38 -7.45 32.55
C THR A 52 0.77 -6.51 32.82
N VAL A 53 0.48 -5.23 32.82
CA VAL A 53 1.44 -4.16 33.01
C VAL A 53 1.11 -3.44 34.33
N GLY A 54 2.12 -3.29 35.19
CA GLY A 54 2.11 -2.38 36.33
C GLY A 54 3.03 -1.19 36.09
N VAL A 55 2.70 -0.04 36.64
CA VAL A 55 3.58 1.14 36.67
C VAL A 55 3.73 1.58 38.12
N VAL A 56 4.96 1.74 38.58
CA VAL A 56 5.34 2.19 39.91
C VAL A 56 6.07 3.52 39.76
N GLY A 57 5.52 4.57 40.36
CA GLY A 57 6.13 5.89 40.38
C GLY A 57 7.04 6.08 41.59
N LEU A 58 8.33 6.33 41.38
CA LEU A 58 9.27 6.67 42.43
C LEU A 58 9.26 8.19 42.65
N ARG A 59 9.26 8.65 43.92
CA ARG A 59 9.19 10.08 44.33
C ARG A 59 7.94 10.81 43.84
N THR A 60 6.75 10.32 44.22
CA THR A 60 5.47 10.91 43.78
C THR A 60 4.52 11.26 44.92
N ASP A 61 3.65 12.24 44.66
CA ASP A 61 2.60 12.71 45.59
C ASP A 61 1.17 12.29 45.16
N VAL A 62 0.98 11.33 44.24
CA VAL A 62 -0.35 11.06 43.62
C VAL A 62 -0.73 9.57 43.53
N LEU A 63 -2.03 9.26 43.65
CA LEU A 63 -2.65 7.92 43.53
C LEU A 63 -3.46 7.77 42.21
N MET A 64 -3.45 6.60 41.56
CA MET A 64 -3.93 6.35 40.16
C MET A 64 -5.39 5.85 40.01
N PRO A 65 -6.09 6.15 38.87
CA PRO A 65 -6.20 5.16 37.77
C PRO A 65 -6.35 5.71 36.31
N ASP A 66 -6.01 4.85 35.32
CA ASP A 66 -6.15 4.88 33.83
C ASP A 66 -5.05 5.56 32.98
N ILE A 67 -4.52 4.86 31.97
CA ILE A 67 -3.37 5.24 31.09
C ILE A 67 -3.40 6.70 30.60
N ARG A 68 -4.58 7.22 30.23
CA ARG A 68 -4.73 8.63 29.81
C ARG A 68 -4.56 9.61 30.98
N ARG A 69 -5.12 9.26 32.13
CA ARG A 69 -4.96 9.99 33.39
C ARG A 69 -3.53 9.84 33.93
N LEU A 70 -2.85 8.73 33.66
CA LEU A 70 -1.45 8.52 34.06
C LEU A 70 -0.52 9.56 33.42
N ARG A 71 -0.73 9.93 32.15
CA ARG A 71 0.04 11.01 31.51
C ARG A 71 -0.16 12.36 32.19
N GLU A 72 -1.40 12.69 32.59
CA GLU A 72 -1.68 13.95 33.31
C GLU A 72 -1.08 13.96 34.72
N THR A 73 -0.90 12.77 35.29
CA THR A 73 -0.45 12.55 36.68
C THR A 73 1.07 12.47 36.80
N ILE A 74 1.76 11.88 35.81
CA ILE A 74 3.21 11.70 35.80
C ILE A 74 3.86 13.03 35.41
N LYS A 75 4.40 13.73 36.42
CA LYS A 75 5.12 15.00 36.30
C LYS A 75 6.34 14.95 37.21
N PRO A 76 7.42 15.70 36.91
CA PRO A 76 8.55 15.78 37.82
C PRO A 76 8.07 16.38 39.15
N SER A 77 8.40 15.71 40.24
CA SER A 77 8.03 16.14 41.58
C SER A 77 8.98 17.22 42.09
N ASN A 78 8.53 17.97 43.10
CA ASN A 78 9.37 18.98 43.75
C ASN A 78 10.34 18.38 44.79
N THR A 79 10.32 17.06 45.01
CA THR A 79 11.09 16.40 46.08
C THR A 79 11.96 15.26 45.54
N ASN A 80 13.06 14.97 46.21
CA ASN A 80 13.94 13.83 45.89
C ASN A 80 13.82 12.69 46.93
N ARG A 81 12.67 12.58 47.61
CA ARG A 81 12.47 11.60 48.69
C ARG A 81 12.00 10.25 48.14
N GLY A 82 12.88 9.26 48.13
CA GLY A 82 12.59 7.90 47.67
C GLY A 82 13.82 7.20 47.13
N ASP A 83 13.89 5.89 47.32
CA ASP A 83 15.00 5.02 46.93
C ASP A 83 14.59 4.06 45.80
N ALA A 84 15.52 3.85 44.86
CA ALA A 84 15.33 2.99 43.68
C ALA A 84 15.24 1.51 44.07
N ILE A 85 16.07 1.07 45.02
CA ILE A 85 16.12 -0.32 45.47
C ILE A 85 14.83 -0.67 46.22
N SER A 86 14.37 0.21 47.10
CA SER A 86 13.05 0.11 47.74
C SER A 86 11.90 -0.03 46.74
N SER A 87 11.97 0.63 45.59
CA SER A 87 10.94 0.52 44.55
C SER A 87 11.01 -0.81 43.79
N ILE A 88 12.20 -1.39 43.61
CA ILE A 88 12.37 -2.75 43.10
C ILE A 88 11.72 -3.75 44.07
N VAL A 89 11.91 -3.60 45.38
CA VAL A 89 11.28 -4.47 46.38
C VAL A 89 9.75 -4.43 46.29
N ILE A 90 9.17 -3.24 46.14
CA ILE A 90 7.72 -3.09 45.94
C ILE A 90 7.28 -3.78 44.65
N ALA A 91 8.02 -3.60 43.55
CA ALA A 91 7.70 -4.25 42.27
C ALA A 91 7.77 -5.78 42.35
N VAL A 92 8.78 -6.33 43.04
CA VAL A 92 8.91 -7.78 43.30
C VAL A 92 7.72 -8.27 44.12
N GLN A 93 7.33 -7.56 45.18
CA GLN A 93 6.17 -7.91 46.01
C GLN A 93 4.87 -7.91 45.18
N MET A 94 4.67 -6.89 44.34
CA MET A 94 3.51 -6.82 43.45
C MET A 94 3.46 -8.01 42.47
N ILE A 95 4.60 -8.39 41.89
CA ILE A 95 4.69 -9.55 40.99
C ILE A 95 4.39 -10.85 41.74
N ILE A 96 4.89 -11.03 42.97
CA ILE A 96 4.63 -12.22 43.78
C ILE A 96 3.14 -12.35 44.08
N GLU A 97 2.51 -11.28 44.56
CA GLU A 97 1.09 -11.27 44.92
C GLU A 97 0.19 -11.55 43.71
N TYR A 98 0.57 -11.00 42.54
CA TYR A 98 -0.18 -11.19 41.31
C TYR A 98 0.02 -12.57 40.69
N THR A 99 1.26 -13.04 40.56
CA THR A 99 1.58 -14.29 39.85
C THR A 99 1.24 -15.54 40.67
N LYS A 100 1.24 -15.46 42.01
CA LYS A 100 0.97 -16.57 42.93
C LYS A 100 1.80 -17.82 42.51
N LYS A 101 1.17 -18.98 42.31
CA LYS A 101 1.81 -20.22 41.87
C LYS A 101 1.80 -20.44 40.35
N ASN A 102 1.35 -19.47 39.56
CA ASN A 102 1.24 -19.65 38.12
C ASN A 102 2.56 -19.37 37.41
N LYS A 103 2.83 -20.07 36.32
CA LYS A 103 3.98 -19.80 35.44
C LYS A 103 3.72 -18.53 34.62
N TYR A 104 4.51 -17.49 34.87
CA TYR A 104 4.54 -16.21 34.15
C TYR A 104 5.98 -15.91 33.73
N LYS A 105 6.17 -15.27 32.58
CA LYS A 105 7.39 -14.51 32.31
C LYS A 105 7.29 -13.19 33.09
N ARG A 106 8.26 -12.91 33.96
CA ARG A 106 8.22 -11.78 34.88
C ARG A 106 9.35 -10.82 34.51
N LYS A 107 9.02 -9.54 34.37
CA LYS A 107 9.99 -8.52 33.95
C LYS A 107 9.82 -7.25 34.77
N ILE A 108 10.91 -6.69 35.27
CA ILE A 108 10.95 -5.39 35.96
C ILE A 108 11.82 -4.46 35.13
N VAL A 109 11.31 -3.27 34.82
CA VAL A 109 12.04 -2.24 34.08
C VAL A 109 12.18 -1.01 34.96
N LEU A 110 13.40 -0.67 35.38
CA LEU A 110 13.71 0.53 36.16
C LEU A 110 14.23 1.64 35.24
N VAL A 111 13.65 2.84 35.33
CA VAL A 111 14.10 4.03 34.61
C VAL A 111 14.51 5.11 35.61
N THR A 112 15.80 5.47 35.62
CA THR A 112 16.36 6.46 36.55
C THR A 112 17.55 7.20 35.96
N ASN A 113 17.82 8.42 36.46
CA ASN A 113 19.05 9.18 36.19
C ASN A 113 20.15 8.92 37.25
N GLY A 114 19.92 8.03 38.22
CA GLY A 114 20.92 7.63 39.22
C GLY A 114 21.37 8.75 40.18
N THR A 115 20.74 9.92 40.16
CA THR A 115 21.08 11.05 41.06
C THR A 115 20.49 10.91 42.47
N GLY A 116 19.74 9.83 42.70
CA GLY A 116 19.02 9.54 43.92
C GLY A 116 19.88 9.19 45.13
N ALA A 117 19.27 9.14 46.33
CA ALA A 117 19.86 8.40 47.45
C ALA A 117 19.49 6.93 47.24
N MET A 118 20.48 6.04 47.18
CA MET A 118 20.26 4.60 47.19
C MET A 118 20.81 4.01 48.49
N SER A 119 20.19 2.94 48.97
CA SER A 119 20.59 2.24 50.19
C SER A 119 21.06 0.84 49.84
N ASP A 120 22.28 0.52 50.26
CA ASP A 120 22.92 -0.77 49.99
C ASP A 120 22.40 -1.90 50.89
N ASP A 121 21.47 -1.59 51.78
CA ASP A 121 20.98 -2.50 52.79
C ASP A 121 20.16 -3.65 52.17
N ASN A 122 20.59 -4.89 52.39
CA ASN A 122 19.94 -6.15 51.98
C ASN A 122 19.82 -6.42 50.47
N ILE A 123 20.77 -5.96 49.64
CA ILE A 123 20.81 -6.28 48.19
C ILE A 123 20.87 -7.80 47.94
N GLU A 124 21.66 -8.55 48.71
CA GLU A 124 21.82 -10.01 48.56
C GLU A 124 20.48 -10.75 48.66
N GLY A 125 19.65 -10.39 49.65
CA GLY A 125 18.33 -10.99 49.84
C GLY A 125 17.31 -10.62 48.76
N ILE A 126 17.54 -9.54 48.01
CA ILE A 126 16.74 -9.15 46.84
C ILE A 126 17.16 -10.00 45.63
N ILE A 127 18.46 -10.19 45.42
CA ILE A 127 19.02 -11.01 44.33
C ILE A 127 18.54 -12.45 44.45
N GLU A 128 18.60 -13.04 45.65
CA GLU A 128 18.12 -14.41 45.88
C GLU A 128 16.64 -14.57 45.50
N LYS A 129 15.79 -13.61 45.88
CA LYS A 129 14.37 -13.62 45.55
C LYS A 129 14.12 -13.44 44.05
N ILE A 130 14.88 -12.58 43.39
CA ILE A 130 14.79 -12.37 41.94
C ILE A 130 15.14 -13.66 41.19
N LYS A 131 16.20 -14.36 41.61
CA LYS A 131 16.62 -15.65 41.04
C LYS A 131 15.63 -16.77 41.31
N GLU A 132 15.11 -16.89 42.53
CA GLU A 132 14.12 -17.91 42.89
C GLU A 132 12.84 -17.78 42.06
N ILE A 133 12.43 -16.53 41.79
CA ILE A 133 11.19 -16.22 41.09
C ILE A 133 11.39 -16.10 39.56
N ASP A 134 12.63 -16.15 39.06
CA ASP A 134 12.96 -16.02 37.64
C ASP A 134 12.41 -14.69 37.05
N ILE A 135 12.85 -13.57 37.63
CA ILE A 135 12.48 -12.22 37.20
C ILE A 135 13.62 -11.61 36.38
N GLU A 136 13.32 -11.20 35.15
CA GLU A 136 14.24 -10.44 34.31
C GLU A 136 14.26 -8.97 34.75
N LEU A 137 15.40 -8.49 35.26
CA LEU A 137 15.59 -7.09 35.62
C LEU A 137 16.25 -6.32 34.46
N VAL A 138 15.63 -5.21 34.07
CA VAL A 138 16.17 -4.29 33.07
C VAL A 138 16.33 -2.90 33.70
N VAL A 139 17.55 -2.37 33.71
CA VAL A 139 17.84 -1.04 34.23
C VAL A 139 18.19 -0.12 33.06
N MET A 140 17.42 0.96 32.91
CA MET A 140 17.64 1.97 31.88
C MET A 140 18.09 3.27 32.52
N TYR A 141 19.22 3.77 32.05
CA TYR A 141 19.90 4.92 32.59
C TYR A 141 19.74 6.17 31.71
N VAL A 142 19.38 7.31 32.31
CA VAL A 142 19.34 8.60 31.62
C VAL A 142 20.67 9.33 31.84
N SER A 143 21.50 9.39 30.80
CA SER A 143 22.78 10.12 30.81
C SER A 143 22.58 11.64 30.84
N CYS A 144 23.50 12.33 31.52
CA CYS A 144 23.53 13.75 31.81
C CYS A 144 24.91 14.32 31.42
N ARG A 145 25.04 14.98 30.25
CA ARG A 145 26.23 15.78 29.91
C ARG A 145 26.03 17.23 30.35
N ARG A 146 26.93 17.79 31.16
CA ARG A 146 27.12 19.25 31.29
C ARG A 146 28.15 19.72 30.28
N ASP A 147 27.87 20.87 29.67
CA ASP A 147 28.65 21.43 28.57
C ASP A 147 30.15 21.58 28.89
N SER A 148 30.96 21.18 27.92
CA SER A 148 32.41 21.20 27.94
C SER A 148 32.97 22.62 28.00
N THR A 149 33.75 22.96 29.02
CA THR A 149 34.94 23.85 28.93
C THR A 149 35.82 23.69 30.17
N PHE A 150 36.61 22.62 30.27
CA PHE A 150 38.01 22.70 30.72
C PHE A 150 38.68 21.33 30.62
N MET A 151 39.88 21.33 30.08
CA MET A 151 40.72 20.16 29.87
C MET A 151 41.54 19.84 31.13
N LEU A 152 41.76 18.54 31.34
CA LEU A 152 42.91 17.87 31.97
C LEU A 152 42.71 17.24 33.37
N ILE A 153 43.04 15.93 33.40
CA ILE A 153 43.64 15.11 34.49
C ILE A 153 42.72 14.09 35.18
N LEU A 154 42.94 12.83 34.78
CA LEU A 154 42.95 11.57 35.55
C LEU A 154 41.74 11.25 36.43
N CYS A 155 40.85 10.40 35.91
CA CYS A 155 40.31 9.24 36.63
C CYS A 155 39.73 8.24 35.61
N SER A 156 40.54 7.26 35.23
CA SER A 156 40.11 6.09 34.47
C SER A 156 39.55 5.06 35.45
N GLY A 157 38.24 4.79 35.40
CA GLY A 157 37.68 3.60 36.03
C GLY A 157 36.17 3.62 36.26
N ALA A 158 35.48 2.73 35.55
CA ALA A 158 34.19 2.12 35.91
C ALA A 158 32.88 2.87 35.54
N ASP A 159 32.65 3.11 34.24
CA ASP A 159 31.49 3.89 33.78
C ASP A 159 30.48 3.10 32.92
N PHE A 160 29.18 3.48 33.01
CA PHE A 160 28.05 3.14 32.10
C PHE A 160 28.21 3.78 30.70
N ASP A 161 29.44 3.90 30.24
CA ASP A 161 29.79 4.65 29.03
C ASP A 161 30.02 3.64 27.89
N ASP A 162 29.25 3.79 26.81
CA ASP A 162 29.39 2.95 25.62
C ASP A 162 30.10 3.76 24.52
N ALA A 163 31.32 3.34 24.19
CA ALA A 163 32.19 4.05 23.25
C ALA A 163 31.67 4.00 21.80
N GLU A 164 30.83 3.02 21.45
CA GLU A 164 30.22 2.89 20.12
C GLU A 164 29.05 3.86 19.89
N TYR A 165 28.36 4.29 20.97
CA TYR A 165 27.25 5.24 20.91
C TYR A 165 27.64 6.69 21.29
N GLY A 166 28.93 6.95 21.55
CA GLY A 166 29.46 8.31 21.71
C GLY A 166 29.21 8.99 23.06
N VAL A 167 28.79 8.25 24.08
CA VAL A 167 28.52 8.79 25.43
C VAL A 167 29.69 8.48 26.34
N LYS A 168 30.54 9.50 26.59
CA LYS A 168 31.52 9.50 27.69
C LYS A 168 31.23 10.66 28.62
N GLU A 169 31.01 10.37 29.89
CA GLU A 169 30.81 11.38 30.93
C GLU A 169 32.06 11.47 31.79
N GLU A 170 32.92 12.46 31.50
CA GLU A 170 34.22 12.58 32.17
C GLU A 170 34.14 13.25 33.57
N ASP A 171 33.03 13.94 33.91
CA ASP A 171 32.82 14.65 35.19
C ASP A 171 31.54 14.17 35.90
N LYS A 172 31.56 12.95 36.44
CA LYS A 172 30.43 12.40 37.22
C LYS A 172 30.44 12.91 38.67
N ASP A 173 29.25 13.22 39.21
CA ASP A 173 29.08 13.43 40.65
C ASP A 173 29.47 12.14 41.39
N SER A 174 30.24 12.21 42.49
CA SER A 174 30.80 11.01 43.14
C SER A 174 29.70 10.03 43.54
N ARG A 175 28.55 10.57 43.95
CA ARG A 175 27.36 9.79 44.32
C ARG A 175 26.70 9.10 43.13
N LYS A 176 26.72 9.72 41.95
CA LYS A 176 26.17 9.13 40.73
C LYS A 176 27.04 7.94 40.29
N ALA A 177 28.36 8.07 40.37
CA ALA A 177 29.29 6.99 40.10
C ALA A 177 29.10 5.80 41.08
N GLU A 178 28.95 6.07 42.38
CA GLU A 178 28.64 5.04 43.38
C GLU A 178 27.32 4.31 43.06
N ASN A 179 26.24 5.04 42.79
CA ASN A 179 24.94 4.45 42.45
C ASN A 179 24.97 3.64 41.16
N GLU A 180 25.72 4.10 40.14
CA GLU A 180 25.93 3.37 38.90
C GLU A 180 26.62 2.04 39.19
N THR A 181 27.76 2.04 39.88
CA THR A 181 28.48 0.80 40.21
C THR A 181 27.60 -0.20 40.95
N LEU A 182 26.78 0.26 41.89
CA LEU A 182 25.83 -0.57 42.63
C LEU A 182 24.78 -1.20 41.71
N LEU A 183 24.14 -0.40 40.84
CA LEU A 183 23.13 -0.90 39.91
C LEU A 183 23.74 -1.90 38.92
N ARG A 184 24.99 -1.69 38.49
CA ARG A 184 25.71 -2.62 37.62
C ARG A 184 25.91 -3.96 38.29
N THR A 185 26.50 -3.96 39.48
CA THR A 185 26.72 -5.18 40.27
C THR A 185 25.42 -5.93 40.49
N LEU A 186 24.35 -5.21 40.85
CA LEU A 186 23.02 -5.80 41.03
C LEU A 186 22.49 -6.44 39.73
N THR A 187 22.66 -5.80 38.57
CA THR A 187 22.22 -6.37 37.28
C THR A 187 23.06 -7.57 36.86
N GLU A 188 24.39 -7.52 37.00
CA GLU A 188 25.28 -8.63 36.64
C GLU A 188 24.99 -9.86 37.51
N ASP A 189 24.80 -9.64 38.83
CA ASP A 189 24.44 -10.70 39.75
C ASP A 189 23.05 -11.29 39.47
N CYS A 190 22.11 -10.51 38.93
CA CYS A 190 20.77 -10.97 38.56
C CYS A 190 20.66 -11.52 37.13
N GLU A 191 21.74 -11.60 36.36
CA GLU A 191 21.71 -11.89 34.90
C GLU A 191 20.76 -10.94 34.13
N GLY A 192 20.64 -9.70 34.61
CA GLY A 192 19.79 -8.66 34.05
C GLY A 192 20.47 -7.86 32.93
N VAL A 193 19.68 -7.03 32.25
CA VAL A 193 20.15 -6.17 31.15
C VAL A 193 20.28 -4.73 31.63
N TYR A 194 21.45 -4.12 31.42
CA TYR A 194 21.67 -2.69 31.60
C TYR A 194 21.76 -2.00 30.23
N GLY A 195 21.27 -0.77 30.12
CA GLY A 195 21.35 -0.01 28.87
C GLY A 195 21.09 1.48 29.08
N THR A 196 21.57 2.30 28.14
CA THR A 196 21.27 3.74 28.13
C THR A 196 19.90 3.99 27.52
N LEU A 197 19.24 5.09 27.92
CA LEU A 197 17.96 5.46 27.35
C LEU A 197 18.07 5.81 25.85
N GLU A 198 19.25 6.23 25.38
CA GLU A 198 19.50 6.53 23.96
C GLU A 198 19.51 5.27 23.11
N GLN A 199 20.25 4.25 23.55
CA GLN A 199 20.19 2.92 22.97
C GLN A 199 18.75 2.40 22.97
N ALA A 200 18.04 2.51 24.09
CA ALA A 200 16.67 2.05 24.21
C ALA A 200 15.70 2.77 23.25
N VAL A 201 15.89 4.07 22.99
CA VAL A 201 15.08 4.84 22.02
C VAL A 201 15.45 4.47 20.58
N SER A 202 16.73 4.28 20.26
CA SER A 202 17.16 3.78 18.95
C SER A 202 16.60 2.37 18.67
N GLU A 203 16.45 1.53 19.70
CA GLU A 203 15.78 0.24 19.62
C GLU A 203 14.26 0.34 19.42
N LEU A 204 13.61 1.44 19.80
CA LEU A 204 12.18 1.64 19.52
C LEU A 204 11.91 1.82 18.03
N ASP A 205 12.87 2.43 17.32
CA ASP A 205 12.80 2.57 15.87
C ASP A 205 12.94 1.22 15.15
N ILE A 206 13.53 0.21 15.82
CA ILE A 206 13.58 -1.17 15.34
C ILE A 206 12.20 -1.81 15.54
N PRO A 207 11.50 -2.15 14.45
CA PRO A 207 10.20 -2.76 14.56
C PRO A 207 10.31 -4.15 15.21
N ARG A 208 9.48 -4.41 16.22
CA ARG A 208 9.49 -5.71 16.91
C ARG A 208 8.57 -6.70 16.21
N ILE A 209 9.12 -7.86 15.86
CA ILE A 209 8.34 -8.95 15.30
C ILE A 209 7.64 -9.69 16.44
N LYS A 210 6.32 -9.83 16.32
CA LYS A 210 5.53 -10.65 17.22
C LYS A 210 5.83 -12.13 16.96
N VAL A 211 6.56 -12.77 17.87
CA VAL A 211 6.74 -14.23 17.82
C VAL A 211 5.41 -14.91 18.17
N THR A 212 4.84 -15.62 17.19
CA THR A 212 3.65 -16.45 17.37
C THR A 212 4.04 -17.92 17.30
N ARG A 213 3.62 -18.71 18.30
CA ARG A 213 3.84 -20.16 18.28
C ARG A 213 3.15 -20.77 17.06
N SER A 214 3.92 -21.45 16.23
CA SER A 214 3.40 -22.11 15.03
C SER A 214 2.42 -23.22 15.40
N MET A 215 1.30 -23.25 14.67
CA MET A 215 0.28 -24.30 14.79
C MET A 215 0.44 -25.27 13.61
N PRO A 216 0.33 -26.58 13.85
CA PRO A 216 0.43 -27.56 12.77
C PRO A 216 -0.78 -27.40 11.83
N SER A 217 -0.50 -27.22 10.54
CA SER A 217 -1.54 -27.12 9.50
C SER A 217 -2.11 -28.50 9.14
N PHE A 218 -1.30 -29.55 9.25
CA PHE A 218 -1.67 -30.93 8.94
C PHE A 218 -0.90 -31.86 9.88
N LYS A 219 -1.59 -32.89 10.35
CA LYS A 219 -1.02 -34.02 11.08
C LYS A 219 -1.54 -35.28 10.43
N GLY A 220 -0.65 -36.12 9.94
CA GLY A 220 -1.03 -37.34 9.25
C GLY A 220 0.18 -38.10 8.75
N ASN A 221 -0.08 -39.10 7.91
CA ASN A 221 0.97 -39.97 7.43
C ASN A 221 1.40 -39.55 6.02
N LEU A 222 2.72 -39.48 5.82
CA LEU A 222 3.37 -39.47 4.52
C LEU A 222 3.49 -40.93 4.05
N THR A 223 2.83 -41.28 2.96
CA THR A 223 2.81 -42.64 2.45
C THR A 223 3.53 -42.76 1.12
N LEU A 224 4.35 -43.79 0.96
CA LEU A 224 4.90 -44.23 -0.32
C LEU A 224 4.25 -45.56 -0.68
N GLY A 225 3.41 -45.56 -1.71
CA GLY A 225 2.52 -46.69 -2.01
C GLY A 225 1.25 -46.69 -1.16
N ASN A 226 0.40 -47.70 -1.40
CA ASN A 226 -0.85 -47.87 -0.66
C ASN A 226 -0.67 -48.90 0.47
N PRO A 227 -0.76 -48.50 1.75
CA PRO A 227 -0.57 -49.41 2.88
C PRO A 227 -1.69 -50.44 3.05
N GLU A 228 -2.86 -50.21 2.46
CA GLU A 228 -3.96 -51.19 2.52
C GLU A 228 -3.80 -52.31 1.49
N GLU A 229 -3.07 -52.05 0.41
CA GLU A 229 -2.91 -52.99 -0.71
C GLU A 229 -1.54 -53.67 -0.72
N TYR A 230 -0.50 -53.03 -0.18
CA TYR A 230 0.89 -53.49 -0.28
C TYR A 230 1.61 -53.49 1.07
N ASP A 231 2.16 -54.64 1.46
CA ASP A 231 3.00 -54.79 2.66
C ASP A 231 4.33 -54.03 2.58
N THR A 232 4.78 -53.68 1.38
CA THR A 232 6.01 -52.91 1.12
C THR A 232 5.80 -51.39 1.21
N ALA A 233 4.57 -50.94 1.47
CA ALA A 233 4.28 -49.52 1.57
C ALA A 233 4.94 -48.91 2.81
N ILE A 234 5.55 -47.74 2.63
CA ILE A 234 6.20 -47.02 3.71
C ILE A 234 5.23 -45.96 4.22
N THR A 235 5.04 -45.91 5.54
CA THR A 235 4.21 -44.88 6.19
C THR A 235 5.03 -44.16 7.26
N ILE A 236 5.15 -42.84 7.12
CA ILE A 236 5.93 -41.99 8.03
C ILE A 236 4.97 -40.96 8.63
N PRO A 237 4.73 -40.95 9.95
CA PRO A 237 3.88 -39.94 10.56
C PRO A 237 4.61 -38.59 10.59
N VAL A 238 3.98 -37.57 10.02
CA VAL A 238 4.55 -36.24 9.82
C VAL A 238 3.61 -35.13 10.30
N GLU A 239 4.19 -34.00 10.66
CA GLU A 239 3.49 -32.76 10.97
C GLU A 239 3.94 -31.64 10.03
N ARG A 240 2.98 -30.87 9.52
CA ARG A 240 3.20 -29.74 8.63
C ARG A 240 3.05 -28.42 9.37
N TYR A 241 3.99 -27.51 9.22
CA TYR A 241 3.98 -26.16 9.79
C TYR A 241 4.19 -25.11 8.70
N PHE A 242 3.64 -23.91 8.87
CA PHE A 242 3.92 -22.80 7.96
C PHE A 242 5.36 -22.31 8.19
N ARG A 243 6.16 -22.16 7.12
CA ARG A 243 7.46 -21.47 7.16
C ARG A 243 7.31 -20.01 6.80
N THR A 244 6.58 -19.75 5.72
CA THR A 244 6.22 -18.39 5.30
C THR A 244 4.71 -18.20 5.41
N TYR A 245 4.30 -17.03 5.89
CA TYR A 245 2.89 -16.66 5.93
C TYR A 245 2.75 -15.14 5.80
N VAL A 246 1.81 -14.69 4.98
CA VAL A 246 1.55 -13.26 4.80
C VAL A 246 0.95 -12.70 6.09
N ALA A 247 1.73 -11.86 6.79
CA ALA A 247 1.24 -11.12 7.95
C ALA A 247 0.25 -10.04 7.50
N LYS A 248 -0.95 -10.05 8.09
CA LYS A 248 -2.03 -9.10 7.77
C LYS A 248 -2.12 -8.01 8.84
N PRO A 249 -2.46 -6.78 8.47
CA PRO A 249 -2.69 -5.71 9.43
C PRO A 249 -3.91 -6.01 10.31
N ILE A 250 -4.00 -5.29 11.43
CA ILE A 250 -5.13 -5.37 12.36
C ILE A 250 -6.43 -5.02 11.61
N SER A 251 -7.48 -5.80 11.83
CA SER A 251 -8.79 -5.56 11.22
C SER A 251 -9.41 -4.26 11.76
N ALA A 252 -9.84 -3.36 10.87
CA ALA A 252 -10.54 -2.14 11.23
C ALA A 252 -12.05 -2.38 11.33
N SER A 253 -12.69 -1.83 12.37
CA SER A 253 -14.15 -1.76 12.47
C SER A 253 -14.63 -0.35 12.18
N SER A 254 -15.78 -0.22 11.52
CA SER A 254 -16.39 1.07 11.18
C SER A 254 -17.25 1.60 12.34
N PHE A 255 -17.03 2.87 12.66
CA PHE A 255 -17.77 3.60 13.67
C PHE A 255 -18.22 4.95 13.11
N VAL A 256 -19.37 5.43 13.57
CA VAL A 256 -19.93 6.74 13.20
C VAL A 256 -20.12 7.58 14.47
N PRO A 257 -19.78 8.88 14.46
CA PRO A 257 -20.09 9.77 15.57
C PRO A 257 -21.61 9.86 15.73
N ARG A 258 -22.09 9.70 16.97
CA ARG A 258 -23.52 9.77 17.27
C ARG A 258 -24.03 11.18 17.00
N SER A 259 -24.75 11.35 15.89
CA SER A 259 -25.50 12.54 15.56
C SER A 259 -26.98 12.27 15.82
N GLY A 260 -27.54 12.90 16.84
CA GLY A 260 -28.98 12.88 17.11
C GLY A 260 -29.45 11.86 18.15
N THR A 261 -30.28 12.35 19.06
CA THR A 261 -30.96 11.60 20.12
C THR A 261 -32.20 10.91 19.55
N GLU A 262 -32.07 9.68 19.04
CA GLU A 262 -33.24 8.80 18.88
C GLU A 262 -33.25 7.73 19.99
N PRO A 263 -34.29 7.73 20.85
CA PRO A 263 -34.41 6.77 21.95
C PRO A 263 -35.07 5.49 21.44
N GLY A 264 -34.27 4.53 20.97
CA GLY A 264 -34.87 3.31 20.43
C GLY A 264 -33.93 2.19 20.01
N SER A 265 -32.81 1.96 20.70
CA SER A 265 -32.05 0.71 20.56
C SER A 265 -31.09 0.53 21.74
N GLN A 266 -31.52 -0.24 22.75
CA GLN A 266 -30.61 -0.71 23.80
C GLN A 266 -29.69 -1.77 23.21
N ALA A 267 -28.42 -1.43 23.02
CA ALA A 267 -27.33 -2.40 23.02
C ALA A 267 -26.50 -2.18 24.29
N PRO A 268 -26.06 -3.25 24.98
CA PRO A 268 -25.30 -3.10 26.23
C PRO A 268 -23.91 -2.53 25.92
N VAL A 269 -23.69 -1.28 26.30
CA VAL A 269 -22.37 -0.64 26.29
C VAL A 269 -21.60 -1.15 27.50
N LYS A 270 -20.57 -1.97 27.28
CA LYS A 270 -19.50 -2.18 28.26
C LYS A 270 -18.41 -1.16 27.98
N GLY A 271 -18.37 -0.09 28.78
CA GLY A 271 -17.29 0.90 28.79
C GLY A 271 -17.81 2.32 28.96
N ASN A 272 -17.89 2.79 30.20
CA ASN A 272 -18.08 4.20 30.53
C ASN A 272 -16.77 4.94 30.25
N VAL A 273 -16.65 5.59 29.10
CA VAL A 273 -15.65 6.64 28.86
C VAL A 273 -16.39 7.84 28.29
N GLU A 274 -16.57 8.87 29.12
CA GLU A 274 -17.04 10.17 28.68
C GLU A 274 -15.99 10.77 27.73
N GLY A 275 -16.38 10.96 26.46
CA GLY A 275 -15.53 11.49 25.41
C GLY A 275 -15.76 10.76 24.09
N ASP A 276 -16.75 11.24 23.33
CA ASP A 276 -17.13 10.85 21.96
C ASP A 276 -17.82 9.48 21.82
N ALA A 277 -19.16 9.49 21.91
CA ALA A 277 -20.01 8.30 21.82
C ALA A 277 -20.09 7.78 20.37
N LEU A 278 -19.06 7.05 19.93
CA LEU A 278 -19.05 6.33 18.66
C LEU A 278 -20.06 5.17 18.67
N THR A 279 -20.88 5.07 17.62
CA THR A 279 -21.83 3.95 17.42
C THR A 279 -21.30 3.00 16.34
N SER A 280 -21.38 1.69 16.56
CA SER A 280 -20.93 0.69 15.58
C SER A 280 -21.90 0.58 14.41
N VAL A 281 -21.36 0.47 13.19
CA VAL A 281 -22.18 0.32 11.98
C VAL A 281 -22.62 -1.13 11.83
N ARG A 282 -23.93 -1.36 11.70
CA ARG A 282 -24.49 -2.66 11.32
C ARG A 282 -24.76 -2.68 9.83
N THR A 283 -24.32 -3.74 9.15
CA THR A 283 -24.60 -3.95 7.72
C THR A 283 -25.76 -4.92 7.57
N SER A 284 -26.80 -4.53 6.86
CA SER A 284 -27.92 -5.38 6.44
C SER A 284 -27.90 -5.51 4.92
N ARG A 285 -28.08 -6.73 4.39
CA ARG A 285 -28.15 -6.99 2.95
C ARG A 285 -29.57 -7.41 2.59
N THR A 286 -30.14 -6.75 1.59
CA THR A 286 -31.42 -7.12 0.97
C THR A 286 -31.15 -7.57 -0.47
N TYR A 287 -31.84 -8.63 -0.90
CA TYR A 287 -31.70 -9.18 -2.25
C TYR A 287 -32.94 -8.78 -3.05
N GLN A 288 -32.74 -8.25 -4.26
CA GLN A 288 -33.82 -7.82 -5.13
C GLN A 288 -33.75 -8.54 -6.47
N VAL A 289 -34.86 -9.12 -6.90
CA VAL A 289 -35.04 -9.75 -8.21
C VAL A 289 -35.96 -8.87 -9.05
N THR A 290 -35.65 -8.72 -10.34
CA THR A 290 -36.49 -8.01 -11.29
C THR A 290 -37.69 -8.86 -11.68
N ASP A 291 -38.90 -8.39 -11.38
CA ASP A 291 -40.16 -8.99 -11.81
C ASP A 291 -41.08 -7.88 -12.34
N GLU A 292 -41.47 -8.00 -13.60
CA GLU A 292 -42.33 -7.03 -14.30
C GLU A 292 -43.75 -6.97 -13.72
N SER A 293 -44.16 -7.99 -12.95
CA SER A 293 -45.50 -8.10 -12.37
C SER A 293 -45.67 -7.33 -11.05
N ALA A 294 -44.58 -6.92 -10.40
CA ALA A 294 -44.62 -6.24 -9.11
C ALA A 294 -44.65 -4.70 -9.25
N PRO A 295 -45.35 -3.97 -8.36
CA PRO A 295 -45.35 -2.51 -8.36
C PRO A 295 -43.93 -1.98 -8.06
N GLY A 296 -43.25 -1.49 -9.10
CA GLY A 296 -41.85 -1.05 -9.03
C GLY A 296 -40.84 -1.95 -9.75
N GLY A 297 -41.29 -3.04 -10.40
CA GLY A 297 -40.46 -3.89 -11.25
C GLY A 297 -39.42 -4.74 -10.50
N LYS A 298 -39.47 -4.74 -9.17
CA LYS A 298 -38.52 -5.45 -8.29
C LYS A 298 -39.25 -6.04 -7.08
N ILE A 299 -38.84 -7.24 -6.68
CA ILE A 299 -39.32 -7.94 -5.49
C ILE A 299 -38.14 -8.20 -4.56
N ASP A 300 -38.32 -7.92 -3.27
CA ASP A 300 -37.37 -8.30 -2.22
C ASP A 300 -37.51 -9.80 -1.94
N VAL A 301 -36.39 -10.53 -1.93
CA VAL A 301 -36.36 -11.99 -1.76
C VAL A 301 -35.47 -12.36 -0.56
N GLU A 302 -35.87 -13.39 0.18
CA GLU A 302 -35.08 -13.92 1.28
C GLU A 302 -33.90 -14.76 0.79
N ARG A 303 -32.85 -14.89 1.60
CA ARG A 303 -31.66 -15.66 1.22
C ARG A 303 -31.96 -17.16 1.05
N GLU A 304 -32.97 -17.68 1.73
CA GLU A 304 -33.34 -19.10 1.72
C GLU A 304 -34.00 -19.50 0.39
N ASP A 305 -34.68 -18.56 -0.27
CA ASP A 305 -35.31 -18.78 -1.57
C ASP A 305 -34.33 -18.72 -2.76
N LEU A 306 -33.05 -18.41 -2.50
CA LEU A 306 -32.02 -18.26 -3.52
C LEU A 306 -31.09 -19.48 -3.59
N ALA A 307 -31.01 -20.09 -4.77
CA ALA A 307 -30.01 -21.11 -5.10
C ALA A 307 -28.71 -20.49 -5.65
N LYS A 308 -27.58 -21.19 -5.49
CA LYS A 308 -26.31 -20.77 -6.13
C LYS A 308 -26.36 -21.13 -7.61
N GLY A 309 -26.18 -20.14 -8.48
CA GLY A 309 -25.99 -20.35 -9.92
C GLY A 309 -24.51 -20.43 -10.29
N TYR A 310 -24.13 -21.46 -11.05
CA TYR A 310 -22.81 -21.58 -11.65
C TYR A 310 -22.90 -21.30 -13.15
N GLU A 311 -21.97 -20.51 -13.67
CA GLU A 311 -21.91 -20.24 -15.11
C GLU A 311 -21.25 -21.41 -15.83
N TYR A 312 -22.01 -22.04 -16.74
CA TYR A 312 -21.50 -23.04 -17.67
C TYR A 312 -21.62 -22.50 -19.09
N GLY A 313 -20.56 -21.82 -19.54
CA GLY A 313 -20.57 -21.08 -20.80
C GLY A 313 -21.49 -19.85 -20.69
N ARG A 314 -22.56 -19.81 -21.50
CA ARG A 314 -23.57 -18.73 -21.48
C ARG A 314 -24.76 -19.04 -20.56
N THR A 315 -24.87 -20.27 -20.07
CA THR A 315 -26.03 -20.73 -19.30
C THR A 315 -25.70 -20.70 -17.82
N ALA A 316 -26.60 -20.15 -17.00
CA ALA A 316 -26.52 -20.27 -15.55
C ALA A 316 -27.22 -21.56 -15.12
N VAL A 317 -26.48 -22.47 -14.48
CA VAL A 317 -27.00 -23.73 -13.94
C VAL A 317 -27.17 -23.55 -12.42
N PRO A 318 -28.42 -23.53 -11.91
CA PRO A 318 -28.66 -23.51 -10.47
C PRO A 318 -28.36 -24.89 -9.86
N ILE A 319 -27.63 -24.92 -8.76
CA ILE A 319 -27.38 -26.13 -7.96
C ILE A 319 -27.90 -25.85 -6.54
N GLU A 320 -28.83 -26.69 -6.07
CA GLU A 320 -29.35 -26.62 -4.71
C GLU A 320 -28.33 -27.11 -3.68
N GLN A 321 -28.43 -26.65 -2.44
CA GLN A 321 -27.49 -27.03 -1.38
C GLN A 321 -27.53 -28.53 -1.04
N THR A 322 -28.66 -29.21 -1.26
CA THR A 322 -28.80 -30.66 -1.07
C THR A 322 -27.97 -31.46 -2.07
N ASP A 323 -27.82 -30.93 -3.28
CA ASP A 323 -27.14 -31.60 -4.39
C ASP A 323 -25.66 -31.19 -4.49
N GLU A 324 -25.24 -30.16 -3.74
CA GLU A 324 -23.86 -29.66 -3.69
C GLU A 324 -22.87 -30.76 -3.25
N ASN A 325 -23.31 -31.72 -2.42
CA ASN A 325 -22.51 -32.86 -2.00
C ASN A 325 -22.21 -33.87 -3.12
N ILE A 326 -23.07 -33.95 -4.15
CA ILE A 326 -22.87 -34.84 -5.31
C ILE A 326 -21.82 -34.24 -6.25
N ALA A 327 -21.80 -32.91 -6.38
CA ALA A 327 -20.87 -32.20 -7.25
C ALA A 327 -19.44 -32.11 -6.67
N ASN A 328 -19.29 -32.20 -5.35
CA ASN A 328 -17.99 -32.09 -4.69
C ASN A 328 -17.22 -33.42 -4.72
N LEU A 329 -15.93 -33.36 -5.09
CA LEU A 329 -15.03 -34.51 -5.03
C LEU A 329 -14.82 -34.95 -3.57
N GLN A 330 -15.14 -36.20 -3.26
CA GLN A 330 -14.85 -36.79 -1.96
C GLN A 330 -13.35 -37.05 -1.79
N THR A 331 -12.76 -36.51 -0.74
CA THR A 331 -11.33 -36.60 -0.46
C THR A 331 -11.06 -36.95 1.00
N PHE A 332 -10.06 -37.79 1.22
CA PHE A 332 -9.59 -38.19 2.54
C PHE A 332 -8.29 -37.47 2.89
N ALA A 333 -8.11 -37.13 4.16
CA ALA A 333 -6.89 -36.47 4.62
C ALA A 333 -5.69 -37.42 4.53
N GLY A 334 -4.61 -36.97 3.90
CA GLY A 334 -3.43 -37.79 3.66
C GLY A 334 -2.40 -37.09 2.80
N MET A 335 -1.15 -37.55 2.89
CA MET A 335 -0.05 -37.08 2.06
C MET A 335 0.60 -38.30 1.37
N GLY A 336 0.33 -38.46 0.08
CA GLY A 336 0.85 -39.59 -0.70
C GLY A 336 1.93 -39.16 -1.68
N LEU A 337 3.10 -39.79 -1.64
CA LEU A 337 4.15 -39.59 -2.64
C LEU A 337 3.72 -40.18 -3.99
N ILE A 338 3.79 -39.37 -5.05
CA ILE A 338 3.47 -39.76 -6.42
C ILE A 338 4.74 -40.18 -7.16
N GLY A 339 5.83 -39.41 -7.00
CA GLY A 339 7.06 -39.66 -7.73
C GLY A 339 8.17 -38.68 -7.35
N PHE A 340 9.28 -38.75 -8.08
CA PHE A 340 10.48 -37.95 -7.86
C PHE A 340 10.86 -37.21 -9.13
N VAL A 341 11.41 -36.00 -8.98
CA VAL A 341 11.83 -35.11 -10.07
C VAL A 341 13.25 -34.65 -9.78
N GLN A 342 14.11 -34.61 -10.79
CA GLN A 342 15.47 -34.09 -10.64
C GLN A 342 15.46 -32.57 -10.47
N LYS A 343 16.37 -32.06 -9.64
CA LYS A 343 16.51 -30.63 -9.37
C LYS A 343 16.68 -29.79 -10.65
N ASP A 344 17.45 -30.28 -11.62
CA ASP A 344 17.73 -29.57 -12.88
C ASP A 344 16.51 -29.42 -13.80
N GLN A 345 15.52 -30.31 -13.66
CA GLN A 345 14.30 -30.26 -14.49
C GLN A 345 13.24 -29.34 -13.89
N TYR A 346 13.46 -28.84 -12.67
CA TYR A 346 12.48 -28.08 -11.92
C TYR A 346 12.85 -26.61 -11.85
N ASP A 347 11.95 -25.76 -12.36
CA ASP A 347 12.15 -24.31 -12.35
C ASP A 347 11.45 -23.62 -11.16
N ARG A 348 12.14 -22.65 -10.55
CA ARG A 348 11.64 -21.88 -9.40
C ARG A 348 10.34 -21.11 -9.68
N TYR A 349 10.07 -20.70 -10.93
CA TYR A 349 8.83 -19.96 -11.25
C TYR A 349 7.56 -20.81 -11.14
N MET A 350 7.69 -22.14 -11.03
CA MET A 350 6.57 -23.05 -10.85
C MET A 350 6.04 -23.06 -9.40
N HIS A 351 6.64 -22.32 -8.48
CA HIS A 351 6.15 -22.23 -7.10
C HIS A 351 4.82 -21.48 -7.01
N MET A 352 3.84 -22.08 -6.33
CA MET A 352 2.60 -21.41 -5.96
C MET A 352 2.44 -21.33 -4.44
N SER A 353 1.67 -20.32 -4.01
CA SER A 353 1.24 -20.16 -2.62
C SER A 353 2.40 -19.97 -1.64
N ASN A 354 2.16 -20.27 -0.36
CA ASN A 354 3.12 -20.14 0.72
C ASN A 354 3.94 -21.43 0.89
N THR A 355 5.16 -21.30 1.41
CA THR A 355 6.02 -22.44 1.74
C THR A 355 5.75 -22.99 3.13
N ASN A 356 5.75 -24.32 3.25
CA ASN A 356 5.54 -25.03 4.51
C ASN A 356 6.76 -25.90 4.82
N ILE A 357 6.91 -26.25 6.08
CA ILE A 357 7.91 -27.20 6.56
C ILE A 357 7.19 -28.46 7.03
N ILE A 358 7.72 -29.61 6.64
CA ILE A 358 7.30 -30.91 7.14
C ILE A 358 8.39 -31.43 8.08
N ILE A 359 7.98 -31.75 9.30
CA ILE A 359 8.81 -32.37 10.33
C ILE A 359 8.23 -33.73 10.72
N PRO A 360 9.03 -34.66 11.28
CA PRO A 360 8.49 -35.90 11.82
C PRO A 360 7.57 -35.59 13.02
N GLN A 361 6.65 -36.52 13.32
CA GLN A 361 5.78 -36.39 14.48
C GLN A 361 6.61 -36.24 15.77
N ARG A 362 6.31 -35.19 16.55
CA ARG A 362 6.98 -34.93 17.82
C ARG A 362 6.85 -36.14 18.76
N ALA A 363 7.96 -36.51 19.39
CA ALA A 363 8.11 -37.66 20.29
C ALA A 363 8.12 -39.05 19.62
N ASN A 364 8.18 -39.14 18.28
CA ASN A 364 8.34 -40.42 17.58
C ASN A 364 9.72 -40.52 16.91
N ASP A 365 10.66 -41.18 17.60
CA ASP A 365 12.05 -41.32 17.14
C ASP A 365 12.15 -42.17 15.87
N ASN A 366 11.30 -43.20 15.73
CA ASN A 366 11.27 -44.05 14.54
C ASN A 366 10.87 -43.24 13.30
N ALA A 367 9.92 -42.34 13.44
CA ALA A 367 9.50 -41.45 12.37
C ALA A 367 10.58 -40.42 12.02
N SER A 368 11.32 -39.94 13.04
CA SER A 368 12.46 -39.03 12.84
C SER A 368 13.56 -39.69 12.01
N LEU A 369 13.92 -40.93 12.35
CA LEU A 369 14.94 -41.68 11.61
C LEU A 369 14.48 -42.00 10.17
N ALA A 370 13.21 -42.39 10.00
CA ALA A 370 12.67 -42.69 8.67
C ALA A 370 12.64 -41.45 7.76
N LEU A 371 12.20 -40.30 8.29
CA LEU A 371 12.16 -39.07 7.51
C LEU A 371 13.56 -38.53 7.21
N SER A 372 14.48 -38.57 8.19
CA SER A 372 15.88 -38.17 8.00
C SER A 372 16.55 -38.99 6.89
N SER A 373 16.39 -40.33 6.91
CA SER A 373 16.88 -41.20 5.82
C SER A 373 16.33 -40.80 4.45
N LEU A 374 15.04 -40.41 4.36
CA LEU A 374 14.44 -39.95 3.11
C LEU A 374 15.01 -38.58 2.67
N ILE A 375 15.21 -37.65 3.61
CA ILE A 375 15.76 -36.31 3.33
C ILE A 375 17.19 -36.43 2.80
N HIS A 376 18.05 -37.22 3.45
CA HIS A 376 19.42 -37.47 3.01
C HIS A 376 19.46 -38.14 1.63
N ALA A 377 18.62 -39.14 1.40
CA ALA A 377 18.54 -39.79 0.08
C ALA A 377 18.12 -38.80 -1.03
N LEU A 378 17.15 -37.92 -0.77
CA LEU A 378 16.74 -36.88 -1.72
C LEU A 378 17.86 -35.86 -1.96
N TYR A 379 18.60 -35.50 -0.91
CA TYR A 379 19.70 -34.55 -0.98
C TYR A 379 20.89 -35.10 -1.78
N GLU A 380 21.32 -36.33 -1.51
CA GLU A 380 22.40 -37.00 -2.22
C GLU A 380 22.08 -37.23 -3.71
N LEU A 381 20.82 -37.52 -4.04
CA LEU A 381 20.37 -37.76 -5.40
C LEU A 381 19.98 -36.47 -6.15
N GLU A 382 20.11 -35.30 -5.51
CA GLU A 382 19.69 -34.00 -6.04
C GLU A 382 18.27 -34.05 -6.63
N SER A 383 17.36 -34.69 -5.90
CA SER A 383 15.99 -34.94 -6.34
C SER A 383 14.96 -34.37 -5.37
N TYR A 384 13.81 -34.00 -5.91
CA TYR A 384 12.63 -33.55 -5.18
C TYR A 384 11.54 -34.60 -5.26
N ALA A 385 10.72 -34.69 -4.22
CA ALA A 385 9.57 -35.58 -4.23
C ALA A 385 8.29 -34.80 -4.56
N VAL A 386 7.40 -35.40 -5.35
CA VAL A 386 6.08 -34.84 -5.66
C VAL A 386 5.04 -35.63 -4.88
N ALA A 387 4.20 -34.94 -4.12
CA ALA A 387 3.17 -35.54 -3.29
C ALA A 387 1.78 -34.95 -3.55
N ARG A 388 0.76 -35.78 -3.39
CA ARG A 388 -0.64 -35.36 -3.26
C ARG A 388 -0.93 -35.10 -1.79
N LEU A 389 -1.29 -33.86 -1.45
CA LEU A 389 -1.64 -33.44 -0.11
C LEU A 389 -3.13 -33.07 0.00
N VAL A 390 -3.82 -33.70 0.94
CA VAL A 390 -5.16 -33.30 1.37
C VAL A 390 -5.11 -32.93 2.85
N THR A 391 -5.28 -31.63 3.15
CA THR A 391 -5.07 -31.12 4.53
C THR A 391 -6.16 -31.54 5.52
N LYS A 392 -7.40 -31.68 5.06
CA LYS A 392 -8.55 -32.15 5.85
C LYS A 392 -9.49 -32.90 4.92
N GLU A 393 -10.30 -33.78 5.50
CA GLU A 393 -11.36 -34.47 4.76
C GLU A 393 -12.27 -33.48 4.04
N SER A 394 -12.70 -33.84 2.83
CA SER A 394 -13.51 -33.02 1.92
C SER A 394 -12.85 -31.73 1.39
N LYS A 395 -11.56 -31.48 1.65
CA LYS A 395 -10.83 -30.39 0.98
C LYS A 395 -10.26 -30.84 -0.37
N PRO A 396 -10.15 -29.92 -1.35
CA PRO A 396 -9.56 -30.27 -2.64
C PRO A 396 -8.10 -30.75 -2.46
N PRO A 397 -7.67 -31.76 -3.23
CA PRO A 397 -6.30 -32.23 -3.20
C PRO A 397 -5.38 -31.18 -3.82
N MET A 398 -4.20 -31.01 -3.24
CA MET A 398 -3.14 -30.16 -3.77
C MET A 398 -1.97 -31.03 -4.20
N LEU A 399 -1.32 -30.66 -5.30
CA LEU A 399 -0.01 -31.18 -5.64
C LEU A 399 1.06 -30.32 -4.98
N VAL A 400 1.98 -30.98 -4.29
CA VAL A 400 3.07 -30.31 -3.58
C VAL A 400 4.41 -30.94 -3.94
N LEU A 401 5.42 -30.09 -4.04
CA LEU A 401 6.82 -30.47 -4.15
C LEU A 401 7.44 -30.48 -2.76
N LEU A 402 8.21 -31.51 -2.44
CA LEU A 402 8.98 -31.67 -1.22
C LEU A 402 10.46 -31.59 -1.56
N ALA A 403 11.10 -30.51 -1.14
CA ALA A 403 12.54 -30.29 -1.31
C ALA A 403 13.29 -30.57 0.01
N PRO A 404 14.41 -31.32 -0.01
CA PRO A 404 15.22 -31.55 1.18
C PRO A 404 15.97 -30.29 1.60
N SER A 405 15.95 -29.98 2.89
CA SER A 405 16.76 -28.91 3.51
C SER A 405 17.47 -29.47 4.73
N VAL A 406 18.80 -29.48 4.67
CA VAL A 406 19.70 -29.95 5.73
C VAL A 406 20.44 -28.73 6.28
N GLU A 407 20.03 -28.28 7.45
CA GLU A 407 20.71 -27.21 8.21
C GLU A 407 21.44 -27.83 9.41
N ALA A 408 22.38 -27.10 10.04
CA ALA A 408 23.17 -27.62 11.15
C ALA A 408 22.33 -28.03 12.37
N ASP A 409 21.22 -27.31 12.61
CA ASP A 409 20.36 -27.51 13.79
C ASP A 409 19.20 -28.47 13.54
N TYR A 410 18.74 -28.60 12.28
CA TYR A 410 17.59 -29.42 11.93
C TYR A 410 17.56 -29.83 10.46
N GLU A 411 16.88 -30.95 10.21
CA GLU A 411 16.58 -31.46 8.89
C GLU A 411 15.07 -31.38 8.65
N CYS A 412 14.66 -30.91 7.47
CA CYS A 412 13.25 -30.87 7.12
C CYS A 412 12.99 -30.98 5.61
N LEU A 413 11.72 -31.23 5.27
CA LEU A 413 11.25 -31.11 3.89
C LEU A 413 10.50 -29.78 3.73
N LEU A 414 10.96 -28.97 2.79
CA LEU A 414 10.28 -27.75 2.36
C LEU A 414 9.20 -28.12 1.34
N GLU A 415 7.96 -27.82 1.69
CA GLU A 415 6.79 -28.05 0.87
C GLU A 415 6.40 -26.79 0.12
N VAL A 416 6.24 -26.90 -1.20
CA VAL A 416 5.72 -25.83 -2.07
C VAL A 416 4.58 -26.37 -2.94
N GLN A 417 3.51 -25.59 -3.10
CA GLN A 417 2.40 -26.01 -3.97
C GLN A 417 2.80 -25.89 -5.45
N LEU A 418 2.45 -26.90 -6.24
CA LEU A 418 2.64 -26.93 -7.69
C LEU A 418 1.36 -26.50 -8.43
N PRO A 419 1.49 -25.84 -9.60
CA PRO A 419 0.36 -25.51 -10.46
C PRO A 419 -0.25 -26.76 -11.08
N PHE A 420 -1.57 -26.72 -11.27
CA PHE A 420 -2.23 -27.64 -12.18
C PHE A 420 -2.18 -27.14 -13.62
N ALA A 421 -2.59 -27.98 -14.58
CA ALA A 421 -2.60 -27.62 -15.99
C ALA A 421 -3.49 -26.39 -16.28
N GLU A 422 -4.54 -26.19 -15.49
CA GLU A 422 -5.47 -25.06 -15.59
C GLU A 422 -4.87 -23.74 -15.07
N ASP A 423 -3.86 -23.80 -14.21
CA ASP A 423 -3.20 -22.61 -13.63
C ASP A 423 -2.15 -22.02 -14.59
N VAL A 424 -1.61 -22.83 -15.51
CA VAL A 424 -0.53 -22.43 -16.42
C VAL A 424 -1.08 -21.59 -17.59
N ARG A 425 -0.58 -20.36 -17.71
CA ARG A 425 -0.92 -19.45 -18.81
C ARG A 425 0.20 -19.37 -19.84
N SER A 426 -0.02 -19.93 -21.02
CA SER A 426 0.97 -19.99 -22.11
C SER A 426 0.93 -18.75 -23.00
N TYR A 427 1.47 -17.64 -22.50
CA TYR A 427 1.67 -16.43 -23.32
C TYR A 427 2.89 -16.59 -24.23
N ARG A 428 2.75 -16.20 -25.50
CA ARG A 428 3.86 -16.18 -26.46
C ARG A 428 4.41 -14.76 -26.56
N PHE A 429 5.66 -14.58 -26.15
CA PHE A 429 6.39 -13.32 -26.30
C PHE A 429 7.42 -13.45 -27.43
N PRO A 430 7.60 -12.40 -28.26
CA PRO A 430 8.72 -12.35 -29.20
C PRO A 430 10.06 -12.43 -28.45
N PRO A 431 11.08 -13.14 -28.98
CA PRO A 431 12.40 -13.15 -28.38
C PRO A 431 13.02 -11.75 -28.39
N LEU A 432 13.68 -11.37 -27.29
CA LEU A 432 14.30 -10.05 -27.15
C LEU A 432 15.72 -10.00 -27.75
N ASP A 433 16.39 -11.15 -27.89
CA ASP A 433 17.78 -11.23 -28.36
C ASP A 433 17.90 -11.21 -29.90
N ARG A 434 16.79 -11.50 -30.59
CA ARG A 434 16.78 -11.65 -32.05
C ARG A 434 15.44 -11.26 -32.62
N ILE A 435 15.46 -10.63 -33.79
CA ILE A 435 14.23 -10.32 -34.53
C ILE A 435 14.05 -11.35 -35.61
N VAL A 436 12.92 -12.06 -35.56
CA VAL A 436 12.50 -12.98 -36.62
C VAL A 436 11.60 -12.21 -37.56
N THR A 437 12.08 -11.95 -38.77
CA THR A 437 11.26 -11.34 -39.83
C THR A 437 10.15 -12.29 -40.27
N VAL A 438 9.10 -11.78 -40.94
CA VAL A 438 8.00 -12.61 -41.49
C VAL A 438 8.53 -13.72 -42.41
N SER A 439 9.69 -13.52 -43.02
CA SER A 439 10.40 -14.49 -43.88
C SER A 439 11.25 -15.51 -43.11
N GLY A 440 11.23 -15.53 -41.78
CA GLY A 440 12.02 -16.44 -40.93
C GLY A 440 13.51 -16.10 -40.82
N LYS A 441 13.99 -15.03 -41.46
CA LYS A 441 15.38 -14.58 -41.35
C LYS A 441 15.61 -13.95 -39.97
N VAL A 442 16.60 -14.47 -39.26
CA VAL A 442 17.03 -13.99 -37.95
C VAL A 442 17.96 -12.79 -38.14
N VAL A 443 17.57 -11.64 -37.59
CA VAL A 443 18.37 -10.41 -37.59
C VAL A 443 18.88 -10.17 -36.17
N THR A 444 20.20 -10.05 -36.04
CA THR A 444 20.91 -9.81 -34.78
C THR A 444 21.32 -8.35 -34.60
N GLU A 445 21.20 -7.53 -35.64
CA GLU A 445 21.50 -6.10 -35.61
C GLU A 445 20.27 -5.31 -36.04
N HIS A 446 19.62 -4.64 -35.09
CA HIS A 446 18.45 -3.82 -35.32
C HIS A 446 18.36 -2.71 -34.27
N ARG A 447 17.66 -1.62 -34.58
CA ARG A 447 17.41 -0.50 -33.65
C ARG A 447 16.80 -0.93 -32.30
N ASN A 448 16.07 -2.03 -32.28
CA ASN A 448 15.41 -2.55 -31.08
C ASN A 448 16.27 -3.56 -30.31
N LEU A 449 17.46 -3.88 -30.83
CA LEU A 449 18.43 -4.76 -30.17
C LEU A 449 19.52 -3.90 -29.53
N PRO A 450 20.07 -4.32 -28.38
CA PRO A 450 21.06 -3.53 -27.65
C PRO A 450 22.39 -3.47 -28.41
N SER A 451 22.93 -2.25 -28.60
CA SER A 451 24.29 -2.05 -29.10
C SER A 451 25.34 -2.50 -28.08
N ALA A 452 26.57 -2.75 -28.53
CA ALA A 452 27.69 -3.09 -27.63
C ALA A 452 27.90 -2.01 -26.56
N ASP A 453 27.93 -0.74 -26.99
CA ASP A 453 28.06 0.41 -26.08
C ASP A 453 26.94 0.48 -25.04
N LEU A 454 25.70 0.09 -25.40
CA LEU A 454 24.59 0.05 -24.46
C LEU A 454 24.75 -1.09 -23.44
N LYS A 455 25.25 -2.25 -23.87
CA LYS A 455 25.55 -3.38 -22.97
C LYS A 455 26.66 -3.00 -21.99
N ASP A 456 27.73 -2.36 -22.46
CA ASP A 456 28.84 -1.93 -21.62
C ASP A 456 28.41 -0.84 -20.65
N ALA A 457 27.61 0.13 -21.10
CA ALA A 457 27.06 1.17 -20.23
C ALA A 457 26.13 0.57 -19.14
N MET A 458 25.33 -0.43 -19.50
CA MET A 458 24.47 -1.14 -18.55
C MET A 458 25.28 -1.97 -17.55
N SER A 459 26.29 -2.73 -18.01
CA SER A 459 27.18 -3.51 -17.13
C SER A 459 27.84 -2.60 -16.09
N ASN A 460 28.46 -1.50 -16.54
CA ASN A 460 29.08 -0.53 -15.65
C ASN A 460 28.08 0.07 -14.64
N TYR A 461 26.82 0.26 -15.02
CA TYR A 461 25.79 0.75 -14.11
C TYR A 461 25.39 -0.32 -13.07
N VAL A 462 25.21 -1.57 -13.48
CA VAL A 462 24.96 -2.71 -12.58
C VAL A 462 26.11 -2.84 -11.57
N ASP A 463 27.36 -2.77 -12.02
CA ASP A 463 28.54 -2.84 -11.16
C ASP A 463 28.66 -1.66 -10.18
N SER A 464 27.93 -0.54 -10.40
CA SER A 464 27.88 0.56 -9.42
C SER A 464 26.76 0.45 -8.40
N MET A 465 25.79 -0.44 -8.63
CA MET A 465 24.59 -0.62 -7.83
C MET A 465 24.54 -2.03 -7.23
N GLU A 466 25.70 -2.66 -7.05
CA GLU A 466 25.82 -3.95 -6.38
C GLU A 466 25.72 -3.76 -4.86
N PHE A 467 24.86 -4.55 -4.23
CA PHE A 467 24.59 -4.49 -2.79
C PHE A 467 25.50 -5.40 -1.95
N ILE A 468 26.30 -6.24 -2.61
CA ILE A 468 27.23 -7.16 -1.95
C ILE A 468 28.62 -6.55 -2.08
N THR A 469 29.11 -5.93 -1.01
CA THR A 469 30.49 -5.45 -0.95
C THR A 469 31.38 -6.48 -0.27
N THR A 470 32.61 -6.62 -0.74
CA THR A 470 33.64 -7.33 0.02
C THR A 470 34.39 -6.32 0.86
N ASN A 471 34.35 -6.47 2.18
CA ASN A 471 35.18 -5.69 3.10
C ASN A 471 36.67 -5.97 2.86
N ASP A 472 37.55 -5.13 3.42
CA ASP A 472 39.01 -5.28 3.36
C ASP A 472 39.52 -6.64 3.90
N GLU A 473 38.70 -7.33 4.71
CA GLU A 473 38.97 -8.66 5.28
C GLU A 473 38.49 -9.82 4.37
N GLY A 474 37.92 -9.53 3.21
CA GLY A 474 37.41 -10.50 2.25
C GLY A 474 36.03 -11.09 2.59
N GLU A 475 35.42 -10.64 3.69
CA GLU A 475 34.05 -11.00 4.05
C GLU A 475 33.04 -10.25 3.19
N ARG A 476 32.01 -10.97 2.73
CA ARG A 476 30.89 -10.40 1.97
C ARG A 476 29.91 -9.75 2.94
N THR A 477 29.87 -8.43 2.94
CA THR A 477 28.84 -7.64 3.61
C THR A 477 27.70 -7.37 2.63
N ASP A 478 26.49 -7.71 3.06
CA ASP A 478 25.27 -7.37 2.34
C ASP A 478 24.77 -6.04 2.91
N ASP A 479 24.75 -4.99 2.08
CA ASP A 479 24.24 -3.67 2.45
C ASP A 479 22.72 -3.70 2.73
N LEU A 480 22.01 -4.73 2.24
CA LEU A 480 20.55 -4.89 2.40
C LEU A 480 20.19 -6.31 2.86
N PRO A 481 20.48 -6.68 4.13
CA PRO A 481 20.09 -7.97 4.65
C PRO A 481 18.56 -8.11 4.65
N ILE A 482 18.05 -9.03 3.84
CA ILE A 482 16.60 -9.24 3.66
C ILE A 482 15.91 -9.63 4.98
N ASP A 483 16.63 -10.31 5.87
CA ASP A 483 16.11 -10.72 7.18
C ASP A 483 15.85 -9.54 8.12
N GLU A 484 16.46 -8.38 7.86
CA GLU A 484 16.20 -7.12 8.58
C GLU A 484 15.16 -6.24 7.88
N SER A 485 14.58 -6.72 6.77
CA SER A 485 13.53 -5.99 6.06
C SER A 485 12.17 -6.18 6.74
N PHE A 486 11.63 -5.08 7.27
CA PHE A 486 10.32 -5.08 7.94
C PHE A 486 9.22 -4.59 6.99
N SER A 487 8.00 -5.13 7.13
CA SER A 487 6.86 -4.64 6.35
C SER A 487 6.44 -3.24 6.80
N PRO A 488 6.56 -2.21 5.94
CA PRO A 488 6.24 -0.84 6.35
C PRO A 488 4.76 -0.66 6.66
N LEU A 489 3.88 -1.39 5.97
CA LEU A 489 2.43 -1.32 6.18
C LEU A 489 2.03 -1.69 7.61
N LEU A 490 2.55 -2.81 8.12
CA LEU A 490 2.17 -3.33 9.43
C LEU A 490 2.66 -2.41 10.54
N HIS A 491 3.95 -2.10 10.52
CA HIS A 491 4.57 -1.32 11.59
C HIS A 491 4.17 0.15 11.56
N ARG A 492 3.85 0.72 10.38
CA ARG A 492 3.30 2.08 10.28
C ARG A 492 1.89 2.17 10.83
N ILE A 493 1.05 1.15 10.59
CA ILE A 493 -0.30 1.13 11.19
C ILE A 493 -0.19 0.99 12.71
N GLU A 494 0.68 0.11 13.20
CA GLU A 494 0.91 -0.06 14.64
C GLU A 494 1.49 1.18 15.30
N SER A 495 2.48 1.85 14.68
CA SER A 495 3.04 3.11 15.20
C SER A 495 1.98 4.23 15.19
N ALA A 496 1.18 4.35 14.13
CA ALA A 496 0.11 5.34 14.07
C ALA A 496 -0.96 5.11 15.14
N VAL A 497 -1.34 3.85 15.38
CA VAL A 497 -2.30 3.48 16.43
C VAL A 497 -1.72 3.76 17.82
N ARG A 498 -0.45 3.39 18.09
CA ARG A 498 0.24 3.71 19.35
C ARG A 498 0.31 5.20 19.59
N TYR A 499 0.76 5.96 18.59
CA TYR A 499 0.87 7.40 18.67
C TYR A 499 -0.48 8.06 18.93
N ARG A 500 -1.52 7.72 18.16
CA ARG A 500 -2.88 8.27 18.37
C ARG A 500 -3.53 7.84 19.68
N ALA A 501 -3.17 6.68 20.24
CA ALA A 501 -3.66 6.25 21.55
C ALA A 501 -3.15 7.17 22.68
N VAL A 502 -1.93 7.70 22.54
CA VAL A 502 -1.30 8.63 23.49
C VAL A 502 -1.59 10.10 23.13
N HIS A 503 -1.71 10.41 21.84
CA HIS A 503 -1.90 11.73 21.26
C HIS A 503 -3.15 11.78 20.36
N PRO A 504 -4.37 11.92 20.93
CA PRO A 504 -5.60 11.88 20.14
C PRO A 504 -5.72 12.99 19.11
N HIS A 505 -5.21 14.19 19.42
CA HIS A 505 -5.38 15.38 18.58
C HIS A 505 -4.22 15.64 17.62
N ASP A 506 -3.01 15.13 17.89
CA ASP A 506 -1.81 15.43 17.10
C ASP A 506 -1.78 14.65 15.79
N PRO A 507 -1.35 15.24 14.65
CA PRO A 507 -1.25 14.53 13.38
C PRO A 507 -0.36 13.28 13.50
N VAL A 508 -0.64 12.27 12.69
CA VAL A 508 0.20 11.05 12.67
C VAL A 508 1.59 11.45 12.17
N LEU A 509 2.63 11.06 12.91
CA LEU A 509 4.02 11.31 12.55
C LEU A 509 4.41 10.60 11.24
N ASP A 510 5.44 11.14 10.60
CA ASP A 510 6.08 10.49 9.46
C ASP A 510 6.73 9.15 9.88
N PRO A 511 6.86 8.18 8.96
CA PRO A 511 7.47 6.89 9.26
C PRO A 511 8.93 7.09 9.70
N SER A 512 9.41 6.24 10.61
CA SER A 512 10.82 6.25 11.02
C SER A 512 11.74 5.94 9.83
N GLU A 513 12.93 6.54 9.85
CA GLU A 513 13.92 6.40 8.78
C GLU A 513 14.28 4.92 8.55
N ARG A 514 14.44 4.15 9.64
CA ARG A 514 14.73 2.71 9.60
C ARG A 514 13.65 1.87 8.89
N LEU A 515 12.38 2.24 9.00
CA LEU A 515 11.29 1.58 8.25
C LEU A 515 11.34 1.88 6.75
N THR A 516 11.90 3.03 6.36
CA THR A 516 12.01 3.48 4.96
C THR A 516 13.38 3.24 4.33
N GLN A 517 14.34 2.73 5.11
CA GLN A 517 15.70 2.47 4.67
C GLN A 517 15.72 1.55 3.43
N PHE A 518 14.91 0.50 3.42
CA PHE A 518 14.81 -0.44 2.28
C PHE A 518 13.94 0.09 1.12
N ALA A 519 13.21 1.19 1.30
CA ALA A 519 12.39 1.76 0.23
C ALA A 519 13.21 2.59 -0.75
N HIS A 520 14.42 3.01 -0.36
CA HIS A 520 15.30 3.84 -1.17
C HIS A 520 16.73 3.26 -1.14
N PRO A 521 17.47 3.24 -2.26
CA PRO A 521 18.88 2.87 -2.23
C PRO A 521 19.70 3.86 -1.38
N SER A 522 20.84 3.42 -0.85
CA SER A 522 21.71 4.28 -0.04
C SER A 522 22.14 5.54 -0.82
N GLU A 523 22.25 6.67 -0.13
CA GLU A 523 22.60 7.92 -0.78
C GLU A 523 23.97 7.87 -1.46
N ASP A 524 24.91 7.12 -0.89
CA ASP A 524 26.28 7.01 -1.41
C ASP A 524 26.34 6.16 -2.67
N MET A 525 25.57 5.07 -2.74
CA MET A 525 25.39 4.32 -3.99
C MET A 525 24.75 5.18 -5.08
N VAL A 526 23.75 5.99 -4.73
CA VAL A 526 23.12 6.92 -5.69
C VAL A 526 24.10 7.98 -6.20
N LYS A 527 24.94 8.54 -5.31
CA LYS A 527 25.98 9.50 -5.70
C LYS A 527 27.00 8.86 -6.65
N ASN A 528 27.47 7.65 -6.35
CA ASN A 528 28.46 6.93 -7.15
C ASN A 528 27.93 6.53 -8.53
N SER A 529 26.69 6.06 -8.60
CA SER A 529 26.06 5.58 -9.84
C SER A 529 25.57 6.71 -10.76
N LYS A 530 25.35 7.93 -10.24
CA LYS A 530 24.78 9.07 -11.00
C LYS A 530 25.51 9.37 -12.31
N SER A 531 26.84 9.30 -12.31
CA SER A 531 27.66 9.52 -13.51
C SER A 531 27.46 8.43 -14.56
N ARG A 532 27.41 7.17 -14.12
CA ARG A 532 27.19 6.00 -15.00
C ARG A 532 25.78 5.98 -15.56
N LEU A 533 24.78 6.30 -14.74
CA LEU A 533 23.38 6.46 -15.15
C LEU A 533 23.22 7.56 -16.20
N GLY A 534 23.91 8.69 -16.05
CA GLY A 534 23.90 9.77 -17.05
C GLY A 534 24.39 9.30 -18.41
N LYS A 535 25.48 8.51 -18.46
CA LYS A 535 25.98 7.89 -19.69
C LYS A 535 24.94 6.93 -20.29
N LEU A 536 24.34 6.07 -19.47
CA LEU A 536 23.31 5.11 -19.91
C LEU A 536 22.09 5.81 -20.52
N ILE A 537 21.60 6.90 -19.90
CA ILE A 537 20.48 7.68 -20.43
C ILE A 537 20.84 8.29 -21.78
N SER A 538 22.07 8.80 -21.93
CA SER A 538 22.53 9.39 -23.18
C SER A 538 22.68 8.36 -24.31
N THR A 539 23.17 7.15 -24.01
CA THR A 539 23.33 6.10 -25.02
C THR A 539 22.00 5.44 -25.39
N ALA A 540 21.05 5.36 -24.47
CA ALA A 540 19.74 4.78 -24.69
C ALA A 540 18.73 5.70 -25.40
N ASP A 541 19.02 7.01 -25.57
CA ASP A 541 18.12 8.03 -26.15
C ASP A 541 16.67 7.93 -25.58
N VAL A 542 16.57 7.80 -24.25
CA VAL A 542 15.26 7.63 -23.58
C VAL A 542 14.47 8.92 -23.66
N LYS A 543 13.39 8.91 -24.45
CA LYS A 543 12.43 10.01 -24.55
C LYS A 543 11.24 9.74 -23.65
N LYS A 544 10.90 10.70 -22.79
CA LYS A 544 9.67 10.64 -22.00
C LYS A 544 8.49 10.77 -22.96
N GLY A 545 7.72 9.70 -23.13
CA GLY A 545 6.45 9.78 -23.84
C GLY A 545 5.52 10.78 -23.14
N ASN A 546 4.65 11.44 -23.90
CA ASN A 546 3.61 12.28 -23.31
C ASN A 546 2.82 11.39 -22.33
N PRO A 547 2.71 11.77 -21.05
CA PRO A 547 1.92 11.00 -20.11
C PRO A 547 0.49 10.92 -20.65
N PHE A 548 -0.03 9.71 -20.80
CA PHE A 548 -1.47 9.52 -20.93
C PHE A 548 -2.13 10.27 -19.77
N PRO A 549 -3.16 11.10 -20.01
CA PRO A 549 -3.80 11.85 -18.93
C PRO A 549 -4.38 10.87 -17.92
N ASN A 550 -3.69 10.69 -16.79
CA ASN A 550 -4.13 9.85 -15.69
C ASN A 550 -5.44 10.41 -15.13
N TYR A 551 -6.54 9.80 -15.53
CA TYR A 551 -7.91 10.18 -15.15
C TYR A 551 -8.17 10.13 -13.62
N ILE A 552 -7.28 9.48 -12.85
CA ILE A 552 -7.56 9.08 -11.47
C ILE A 552 -6.88 9.96 -10.41
N GLN A 553 -5.78 10.67 -10.71
CA GLN A 553 -5.07 11.46 -9.68
C GLN A 553 -5.66 12.84 -9.39
N LYS A 554 -6.58 13.35 -10.22
CA LYS A 554 -7.07 14.74 -10.09
C LYS A 554 -8.07 14.98 -8.95
N LYS A 555 -8.52 13.94 -8.24
CA LYS A 555 -9.56 14.06 -7.19
C LYS A 555 -9.00 14.25 -5.78
N PHE A 556 -7.71 14.01 -5.53
CA PHE A 556 -7.14 14.00 -4.17
C PHE A 556 -6.40 15.30 -3.75
N LEU A 557 -6.15 16.23 -4.69
CA LEU A 557 -5.36 17.45 -4.45
C LEU A 557 -6.21 18.73 -4.37
N LEU A 558 -7.48 18.64 -3.96
CA LEU A 558 -8.38 19.81 -3.88
C LEU A 558 -8.60 20.36 -2.48
N THR A 559 -7.94 19.83 -1.45
CA THR A 559 -8.31 20.17 -0.06
C THR A 559 -7.27 20.94 0.74
N ASN A 560 -6.04 21.20 0.26
CA ASN A 560 -5.10 22.03 1.03
C ASN A 560 -4.36 23.05 0.15
N ALA A 561 -4.64 24.31 0.46
CA ALA A 561 -3.98 25.56 0.11
C ALA A 561 -2.69 25.48 -0.75
N PHE A 562 -2.81 25.79 -2.04
CA PHE A 562 -1.88 26.66 -2.78
C PHE A 562 -2.57 27.09 -4.09
N ARG A 563 -2.77 28.39 -4.27
CA ARG A 563 -3.42 29.01 -5.43
C ARG A 563 -2.47 28.96 -6.63
N PHE A 564 -2.27 27.79 -7.21
CA PHE A 564 -1.82 27.67 -8.59
C PHE A 564 -3.05 27.84 -9.48
N ILE A 565 -3.06 28.93 -10.25
CA ILE A 565 -4.08 29.19 -11.27
C ILE A 565 -3.96 28.07 -12.31
N VAL A 566 -4.87 27.11 -12.25
CA VAL A 566 -5.02 26.05 -13.25
C VAL A 566 -5.73 26.69 -14.46
N PRO A 567 -5.14 26.68 -15.67
CA PRO A 567 -5.85 27.15 -16.86
C PRO A 567 -7.13 26.33 -17.08
N PRO A 568 -8.22 26.95 -17.58
CA PRO A 568 -9.45 26.24 -17.86
C PRO A 568 -9.17 25.08 -18.83
N LYS A 569 -9.80 23.94 -18.53
CA LYS A 569 -9.69 22.67 -19.26
C LYS A 569 -9.67 22.91 -20.78
N THR A 570 -8.54 22.68 -21.43
CA THR A 570 -8.47 22.43 -22.87
C THR A 570 -9.34 21.20 -23.12
N LYS A 571 -10.52 21.39 -23.74
CA LYS A 571 -11.33 20.28 -24.26
C LYS A 571 -10.41 19.54 -25.23
N GLY A 572 -10.07 18.28 -24.94
CA GLY A 572 -9.32 17.48 -25.91
C GLY A 572 -10.14 17.34 -27.18
N ARG A 573 -9.47 17.36 -28.34
CA ARG A 573 -10.03 17.13 -29.70
C ARG A 573 -11.18 16.12 -29.66
N LYS A 574 -12.43 16.59 -29.56
CA LYS A 574 -13.63 15.77 -29.65
C LYS A 574 -13.95 15.59 -31.13
N ARG A 575 -13.24 14.68 -31.82
CA ARG A 575 -13.63 14.25 -33.18
C ARG A 575 -14.90 13.38 -33.20
N GLN A 576 -15.40 12.96 -32.05
CA GLN A 576 -16.69 12.28 -31.91
C GLN A 576 -17.57 13.08 -30.95
N ARG A 577 -18.62 13.69 -31.50
CA ARG A 577 -19.74 14.24 -30.74
C ARG A 577 -20.45 13.07 -30.06
N GLU A 578 -20.54 13.10 -28.72
CA GLU A 578 -21.43 12.21 -27.99
C GLU A 578 -22.87 12.68 -28.28
N THR A 579 -23.60 11.94 -29.10
CA THR A 579 -25.02 12.18 -29.36
C THR A 579 -25.80 11.99 -28.06
N GLU A 580 -26.60 12.99 -27.69
CA GLU A 580 -27.54 12.87 -26.57
C GLU A 580 -28.52 11.75 -26.87
N LYS A 581 -28.37 10.62 -26.17
CA LYS A 581 -29.27 9.47 -26.34
C LYS A 581 -30.62 9.84 -25.75
N PRO A 582 -31.73 9.69 -26.51
CA PRO A 582 -33.05 9.90 -25.94
C PRO A 582 -33.29 8.90 -24.79
N LEU A 583 -34.07 9.31 -23.78
CA LEU A 583 -34.37 8.54 -22.57
C LEU A 583 -34.93 7.13 -22.86
N SER A 584 -35.47 6.91 -24.06
CA SER A 584 -36.06 5.65 -24.52
C SER A 584 -35.08 4.63 -25.10
N GLY A 585 -33.78 4.97 -25.25
CA GLY A 585 -32.78 4.02 -25.76
C GLY A 585 -32.98 3.57 -27.22
N LEU A 586 -33.91 4.19 -27.97
CA LEU A 586 -34.13 3.91 -29.38
C LEU A 586 -33.15 4.73 -30.24
N ASP A 587 -32.31 4.05 -31.01
CA ASP A 587 -31.32 4.68 -31.89
C ASP A 587 -31.96 5.03 -33.24
N VAL A 588 -32.53 6.24 -33.32
CA VAL A 588 -33.23 6.73 -34.52
C VAL A 588 -32.28 6.86 -35.72
N ASP A 589 -31.00 7.09 -35.47
CA ASP A 589 -29.96 7.19 -36.51
C ASP A 589 -29.66 5.84 -37.15
N ALA A 590 -29.78 4.73 -36.42
CA ALA A 590 -29.67 3.39 -36.99
C ALA A 590 -30.81 3.08 -37.98
N LEU A 591 -32.02 3.62 -37.76
CA LEU A 591 -33.15 3.48 -38.68
C LEU A 591 -32.98 4.35 -39.95
N LEU A 592 -32.41 5.55 -39.82
CA LEU A 592 -32.15 6.47 -40.94
C LEU A 592 -30.87 6.14 -41.72
N SER A 593 -30.00 5.29 -41.18
CA SER A 593 -28.78 4.80 -41.85
C SER A 593 -29.05 3.81 -43.00
N LEU A 594 -30.28 3.31 -43.12
CA LEU A 594 -30.70 2.42 -44.21
C LEU A 594 -30.93 3.14 -45.55
N GLU A 595 -30.99 4.48 -45.57
CA GLU A 595 -31.03 5.24 -46.83
C GLU A 595 -29.64 5.32 -47.49
N PRO A 596 -29.52 5.06 -48.81
CA PRO A 596 -28.23 5.06 -49.50
C PRO A 596 -27.56 6.43 -49.43
N LYS A 597 -26.22 6.44 -49.32
CA LYS A 597 -25.34 7.63 -49.33
C LYS A 597 -25.80 8.65 -50.38
N ARG A 598 -26.56 9.67 -49.98
CA ARG A 598 -26.80 10.85 -50.82
C ARG A 598 -25.50 11.66 -50.81
N THR A 599 -24.86 11.76 -51.96
CA THR A 599 -23.58 12.45 -52.13
C THR A 599 -23.72 13.96 -52.29
N LYS A 600 -24.95 14.48 -52.37
CA LYS A 600 -25.25 15.90 -52.58
C LYS A 600 -26.31 16.37 -51.61
N ILE A 601 -26.03 17.47 -50.91
CA ILE A 601 -26.99 18.20 -50.07
C ILE A 601 -28.04 18.87 -50.98
N SER A 602 -29.31 18.68 -50.68
CA SER A 602 -30.44 19.27 -51.42
C SER A 602 -30.69 20.73 -51.00
N THR A 603 -31.24 21.54 -51.91
CA THR A 603 -31.57 22.95 -51.62
C THR A 603 -32.78 23.12 -50.71
N GLU A 604 -33.68 22.13 -50.68
CA GLU A 604 -34.93 22.17 -49.90
C GLU A 604 -34.72 21.81 -48.42
N ASN A 605 -33.83 20.84 -48.14
CA ASN A 605 -33.52 20.32 -46.79
C ASN A 605 -32.03 20.47 -46.43
N ALA A 606 -31.42 21.60 -46.76
CA ALA A 606 -29.98 21.81 -46.65
C ALA A 606 -29.43 21.66 -45.21
N ILE A 607 -30.13 22.18 -44.20
CA ILE A 607 -29.62 22.25 -42.82
C ILE A 607 -29.55 20.85 -42.16
N PRO A 608 -30.62 20.03 -42.13
CA PRO A 608 -30.54 18.69 -41.53
C PRO A 608 -29.59 17.76 -42.27
N GLU A 609 -29.58 17.80 -43.61
CA GLU A 609 -28.69 16.96 -44.43
C GLU A 609 -27.21 17.33 -44.22
N PHE A 610 -26.90 18.61 -44.01
CA PHE A 610 -25.54 19.06 -43.68
C PHE A 610 -25.08 18.54 -42.32
N LYS A 611 -25.92 18.65 -41.28
CA LYS A 611 -25.61 18.09 -39.95
C LYS A 611 -25.41 16.58 -39.99
N GLN A 612 -26.25 15.86 -40.74
CA GLN A 612 -26.08 14.42 -40.94
C GLN A 612 -24.80 14.05 -41.70
N THR A 613 -24.43 14.85 -42.70
CA THR A 613 -23.22 14.62 -43.49
C THR A 613 -21.96 14.85 -42.66
N LEU A 614 -21.93 15.91 -41.85
CA LEU A 614 -20.84 16.19 -40.90
C LEU A 614 -20.75 15.12 -39.80
N ALA A 615 -21.89 14.66 -39.26
CA ALA A 615 -21.91 13.60 -38.26
C ALA A 615 -21.32 12.27 -38.77
N ARG A 616 -21.44 12.00 -40.09
CA ARG A 616 -20.87 10.82 -40.77
C ARG A 616 -19.44 11.04 -41.28
N ALA A 617 -18.93 12.27 -41.27
CA ALA A 617 -17.63 12.59 -41.82
C ALA A 617 -16.50 12.23 -40.84
N GLU A 618 -15.72 11.19 -41.17
CA GLU A 618 -14.54 10.78 -40.39
C GLU A 618 -13.25 11.50 -40.82
N ASN A 619 -13.23 12.06 -42.05
CA ASN A 619 -12.06 12.66 -42.68
C ASN A 619 -12.24 14.16 -42.93
N ILE A 620 -11.12 14.92 -42.89
CA ILE A 620 -11.08 16.37 -43.12
C ILE A 620 -11.62 16.74 -44.51
N ASP A 621 -11.29 15.94 -45.53
CA ASP A 621 -11.73 16.20 -46.92
C ASP A 621 -13.25 16.11 -47.09
N ALA A 622 -13.92 15.26 -46.30
CA ALA A 622 -15.37 15.12 -46.35
C ALA A 622 -16.09 16.32 -45.69
N ILE A 623 -15.50 16.88 -44.63
CA ILE A 623 -15.97 18.12 -43.99
C ILE A 623 -15.83 19.28 -44.98
N HIS A 624 -14.69 19.36 -45.67
CA HIS A 624 -14.45 20.39 -46.69
C HIS A 624 -15.46 20.32 -47.85
N ASP A 625 -15.76 19.12 -48.40
CA ASP A 625 -16.76 18.95 -49.45
C ASP A 625 -18.17 19.35 -48.96
N ALA A 626 -18.57 18.94 -47.75
CA ALA A 626 -19.86 19.32 -47.18
C ALA A 626 -20.01 20.84 -47.01
N VAL A 627 -18.96 21.52 -46.53
CA VAL A 627 -18.94 22.99 -46.39
C VAL A 627 -19.02 23.67 -47.75
N GLN A 628 -18.31 23.18 -48.77
CA GLN A 628 -18.39 23.72 -50.13
C GLN A 628 -19.79 23.55 -50.75
N GLN A 629 -20.46 22.42 -50.50
CA GLN A 629 -21.82 22.19 -50.97
C GLN A 629 -22.81 23.15 -50.29
N MET A 630 -22.71 23.33 -48.97
CA MET A 630 -23.53 24.29 -48.23
C MET A 630 -23.27 25.74 -48.68
N ALA A 631 -22.01 26.12 -48.88
CA ALA A 631 -21.61 27.43 -49.39
C ALA A 631 -22.26 27.73 -50.75
N LYS A 632 -22.24 26.77 -51.67
CA LYS A 632 -22.87 26.92 -53.00
C LYS A 632 -24.40 27.04 -52.90
N ILE A 633 -25.03 26.32 -51.98
CA ILE A 633 -26.48 26.42 -51.73
C ILE A 633 -26.81 27.82 -51.20
N ILE A 634 -26.04 28.34 -50.24
CA ILE A 634 -26.20 29.71 -49.72
C ILE A 634 -26.06 30.74 -50.85
N GLU A 635 -25.03 30.63 -51.69
CA GLU A 635 -24.86 31.54 -52.83
C GLU A 635 -26.05 31.47 -53.80
N THR A 636 -26.55 30.27 -54.09
CA THR A 636 -27.72 30.04 -54.96
C THR A 636 -29.00 30.63 -54.34
N GLN A 637 -29.18 30.51 -53.03
CA GLN A 637 -30.33 31.08 -52.32
C GLN A 637 -30.29 32.62 -52.33
N ILE A 638 -29.11 33.21 -52.30
CA ILE A 638 -28.91 34.66 -52.41
C ILE A 638 -29.20 35.15 -53.84
N THR A 639 -28.65 34.48 -54.87
CA THR A 639 -28.86 34.90 -56.27
C THR A 639 -30.32 34.78 -56.71
N HIS A 640 -31.00 33.71 -56.31
CA HIS A 640 -32.41 33.48 -56.66
C HIS A 640 -33.40 34.15 -55.69
N SER A 641 -32.93 34.97 -54.73
CA SER A 641 -33.81 35.66 -53.80
C SER A 641 -34.54 36.84 -54.46
N LEU A 642 -35.87 36.75 -54.53
CA LEU A 642 -36.76 37.88 -54.78
C LEU A 642 -36.98 38.63 -53.45
N GLY A 643 -36.31 39.77 -53.28
CA GLY A 643 -36.35 40.56 -52.05
C GLY A 643 -35.80 39.80 -50.83
N HIS A 644 -36.50 39.87 -49.70
CA HIS A 644 -36.09 39.29 -48.41
C HIS A 644 -36.46 37.81 -48.20
N SER A 645 -37.20 37.18 -49.14
CA SER A 645 -37.86 35.90 -48.87
C SER A 645 -36.92 34.73 -48.50
N ASN A 646 -35.65 34.76 -48.94
CA ASN A 646 -34.68 33.72 -48.64
C ASN A 646 -33.62 34.13 -47.61
N TYR A 647 -33.66 35.38 -47.11
CA TYR A 647 -32.61 35.88 -46.21
C TYR A 647 -32.60 35.16 -44.87
N ASP A 648 -33.78 34.84 -44.33
CA ASP A 648 -33.88 34.08 -43.07
C ASP A 648 -33.24 32.69 -43.20
N ARG A 649 -33.46 31.99 -44.32
CA ARG A 649 -32.86 30.68 -44.60
C ARG A 649 -31.34 30.76 -44.76
N VAL A 650 -30.84 31.84 -45.37
CA VAL A 650 -29.40 32.11 -45.52
C VAL A 650 -28.75 32.39 -44.16
N ILE A 651 -29.40 33.14 -43.28
CA ILE A 651 -28.90 33.45 -41.94
C ILE A 651 -28.85 32.19 -41.08
N GLU A 652 -29.91 31.37 -41.10
CA GLU A 652 -29.91 30.07 -40.41
C GLU A 652 -28.85 29.12 -40.98
N GLY A 653 -28.66 29.09 -42.30
CA GLY A 653 -27.61 28.30 -42.94
C GLY A 653 -26.20 28.75 -42.53
N LEU A 654 -25.95 30.06 -42.50
CA LEU A 654 -24.68 30.63 -42.04
C LEU A 654 -24.45 30.41 -40.54
N GLY A 655 -25.50 30.50 -39.72
CA GLY A 655 -25.43 30.25 -38.29
C GLY A 655 -25.12 28.80 -37.97
N THR A 656 -25.83 27.86 -38.59
CA THR A 656 -25.60 26.43 -38.39
C THR A 656 -24.23 25.99 -38.90
N MET A 657 -23.75 26.54 -40.01
CA MET A 657 -22.39 26.28 -40.50
C MET A 657 -21.32 26.84 -39.55
N ARG A 658 -21.56 27.99 -38.93
CA ARG A 658 -20.65 28.58 -37.92
C ARG A 658 -20.57 27.71 -36.67
N GLU A 659 -21.72 27.32 -36.13
CA GLU A 659 -21.82 26.48 -34.93
C GLU A 659 -21.10 25.14 -35.11
N GLU A 660 -21.38 24.43 -36.20
CA GLU A 660 -20.78 23.11 -36.43
C GLU A 660 -19.26 23.24 -36.67
N LEU A 661 -18.77 24.27 -37.39
CA LEU A 661 -17.32 24.44 -37.59
C LEU A 661 -16.57 24.89 -36.33
N VAL A 662 -17.24 25.58 -35.40
CA VAL A 662 -16.72 25.83 -34.04
C VAL A 662 -16.60 24.52 -33.27
N ASP A 663 -17.62 23.67 -33.32
CA ASP A 663 -17.65 22.37 -32.63
C ASP A 663 -16.57 21.40 -33.16
N TYR A 664 -16.31 21.40 -34.48
CA TYR A 664 -15.26 20.59 -35.10
C TYR A 664 -13.86 21.23 -35.06
N GLU A 665 -13.71 22.41 -34.46
CA GLU A 665 -12.45 23.17 -34.32
C GLU A 665 -11.77 23.56 -35.66
N GLU A 666 -12.55 23.74 -36.74
CA GLU A 666 -12.05 24.10 -38.09
C GLU A 666 -12.56 25.51 -38.54
N PRO A 667 -12.12 26.60 -37.86
CA PRO A 667 -12.61 27.96 -38.13
C PRO A 667 -12.12 28.55 -39.46
N ALA A 668 -11.04 28.02 -40.03
CA ALA A 668 -10.45 28.54 -41.27
C ALA A 668 -11.43 28.47 -42.45
N LEU A 669 -12.13 27.34 -42.61
CA LEU A 669 -13.08 27.12 -43.71
C LEU A 669 -14.25 28.11 -43.68
N TYR A 670 -14.76 28.41 -42.48
CA TYR A 670 -15.83 29.40 -42.31
C TYR A 670 -15.34 30.81 -42.60
N ASN A 671 -14.19 31.19 -42.01
CA ASN A 671 -13.64 32.53 -42.13
C ASN A 671 -13.30 32.89 -43.58
N ASP A 672 -12.75 31.95 -44.34
CA ASP A 672 -12.46 32.13 -45.76
C ASP A 672 -13.74 32.30 -46.58
N PHE A 673 -14.78 31.50 -46.31
CA PHE A 673 -16.06 31.62 -46.99
C PHE A 673 -16.75 32.96 -46.70
N VAL A 674 -16.82 33.40 -45.44
CA VAL A 674 -17.48 34.67 -45.08
C VAL A 674 -16.75 35.87 -45.67
N ARG A 675 -15.41 35.85 -45.73
CA ARG A 675 -14.62 36.88 -46.45
C ARG A 675 -14.96 36.90 -47.95
N GLN A 676 -15.04 35.73 -48.59
CA GLN A 676 -15.42 35.62 -50.00
C GLN A 676 -16.85 36.11 -50.24
N LEU A 677 -17.79 35.75 -49.37
CA LEU A 677 -19.19 36.16 -49.46
C LEU A 677 -19.32 37.69 -49.35
N LYS A 678 -18.64 38.32 -48.37
CA LYS A 678 -18.58 39.78 -48.25
C LYS A 678 -18.00 40.43 -49.52
N GLY A 679 -16.91 39.87 -50.06
CA GLY A 679 -16.29 40.36 -51.30
C GLY A 679 -17.18 40.22 -52.53
N LYS A 680 -17.99 39.16 -52.63
CA LYS A 680 -18.98 38.99 -53.72
C LYS A 680 -20.19 39.92 -53.57
N MET A 681 -20.62 40.20 -52.34
CA MET A 681 -21.67 41.19 -52.07
C MET A 681 -21.25 42.62 -52.43
N LEU A 682 -20.01 43.00 -52.11
CA LEU A 682 -19.46 44.33 -52.45
C LEU A 682 -19.22 44.54 -53.95
N ARG A 683 -18.95 43.46 -54.70
CA ARG A 683 -18.78 43.48 -56.16
C ARG A 683 -20.09 43.34 -56.94
N GLU A 684 -21.23 43.30 -56.26
CA GLU A 684 -22.57 43.16 -56.84
C GLU A 684 -22.80 41.89 -57.69
N GLU A 685 -21.94 40.87 -57.56
CA GLU A 685 -21.96 39.64 -58.36
C GLU A 685 -23.16 38.71 -58.01
N LEU A 686 -23.86 38.98 -56.91
CA LEU A 686 -24.95 38.16 -56.37
C LEU A 686 -26.36 38.74 -56.63
N GLY A 687 -26.53 39.40 -57.78
CA GLY A 687 -27.84 39.87 -58.24
C GLY A 687 -28.33 41.16 -57.57
N GLY A 688 -27.45 42.17 -57.47
CA GLY A 688 -27.78 43.53 -57.05
C GLY A 688 -27.22 43.96 -55.69
N ASP A 689 -27.69 45.11 -55.21
CA ASP A 689 -27.23 45.80 -54.00
C ASP A 689 -27.82 45.11 -52.73
N ARG A 690 -27.10 44.15 -52.16
CA ARG A 690 -27.60 43.27 -51.07
C ARG A 690 -27.17 43.75 -49.66
N ARG A 691 -27.04 45.06 -49.47
CA ARG A 691 -26.60 45.69 -48.21
C ARG A 691 -27.49 45.35 -47.01
N GLU A 692 -28.79 45.15 -47.24
CA GLU A 692 -29.75 44.76 -46.21
C GLU A 692 -29.47 43.34 -45.67
N LEU A 693 -29.04 42.41 -46.52
CA LEU A 693 -28.63 41.07 -46.07
C LEU A 693 -27.39 41.14 -45.15
N TRP A 694 -26.42 41.99 -45.47
CA TRP A 694 -25.26 42.22 -44.61
C TRP A 694 -25.66 42.82 -43.25
N TRP A 695 -26.67 43.70 -43.22
CA TRP A 695 -27.24 44.20 -41.96
C TRP A 695 -27.83 43.08 -41.11
N PHE A 696 -28.54 42.12 -41.71
CA PHE A 696 -29.05 40.95 -40.99
C PHE A 696 -27.93 40.02 -40.48
N VAL A 697 -26.85 39.82 -41.25
CA VAL A 697 -25.67 39.06 -40.82
C VAL A 697 -25.00 39.72 -39.60
N ARG A 698 -24.90 41.06 -39.58
CA ARG A 698 -24.43 41.81 -38.40
C ARG A 698 -25.36 41.65 -37.20
N LYS A 699 -26.67 41.74 -37.42
CA LYS A 699 -27.68 41.55 -36.38
C LYS A 699 -27.60 40.14 -35.77
N GLY A 700 -27.32 39.13 -36.61
CA GLY A 700 -27.11 37.74 -36.19
C GLY A 700 -25.73 37.45 -35.60
N LYS A 701 -24.81 38.43 -35.52
CA LYS A 701 -23.41 38.26 -35.07
C LYS A 701 -22.66 37.13 -35.79
N LEU A 702 -22.95 36.92 -37.08
CA LEU A 702 -22.35 35.88 -37.91
C LEU A 702 -21.03 36.34 -38.56
N GLY A 703 -20.14 36.91 -37.74
CA GLY A 703 -18.82 37.38 -38.15
C GLY A 703 -17.75 36.28 -38.14
N LEU A 704 -16.49 36.67 -38.35
CA LEU A 704 -15.36 35.76 -38.26
C LEU A 704 -15.29 35.08 -36.89
N ILE A 705 -14.88 33.81 -36.87
CA ILE A 705 -14.63 33.04 -35.65
C ILE A 705 -13.26 33.47 -35.10
N GLY A 706 -13.27 34.06 -33.91
CA GLY A 706 -12.07 34.58 -33.24
C GLY A 706 -11.36 33.54 -32.38
N LYS A 707 -10.12 33.87 -31.99
CA LYS A 707 -9.28 33.05 -31.10
C LYS A 707 -9.86 32.84 -29.70
N SER A 708 -10.73 33.75 -29.22
CA SER A 708 -11.43 33.59 -27.94
C SER A 708 -12.51 32.50 -27.97
N GLU A 709 -13.03 32.16 -29.16
CA GLU A 709 -14.01 31.09 -29.34
C GLU A 709 -13.34 29.75 -29.62
N VAL A 710 -12.30 29.74 -30.47
CA VAL A 710 -11.54 28.52 -30.82
C VAL A 710 -10.04 28.83 -30.91
N ASP A 711 -9.23 28.09 -30.15
CA ASP A 711 -7.77 28.26 -30.10
C ASP A 711 -7.09 28.02 -31.47
N SER A 712 -7.71 27.25 -32.37
CA SER A 712 -7.21 26.98 -33.72
C SER A 712 -7.41 28.15 -34.70
N SER A 713 -8.14 29.20 -34.33
CA SER A 713 -8.34 30.37 -35.18
C SER A 713 -7.11 31.28 -35.20
N ALA A 714 -6.74 31.76 -36.39
CA ALA A 714 -5.69 32.74 -36.60
C ALA A 714 -6.18 34.21 -36.49
N VAL A 715 -7.49 34.43 -36.29
CA VAL A 715 -8.13 35.75 -36.28
C VAL A 715 -8.24 36.27 -34.84
N GLU A 716 -7.68 37.45 -34.59
CA GLU A 716 -7.80 38.13 -33.29
C GLU A 716 -9.18 38.81 -33.16
N GLU A 717 -9.64 39.01 -31.92
CA GLU A 717 -11.02 39.49 -31.65
C GLU A 717 -11.27 40.91 -32.20
N GLU A 718 -10.24 41.76 -32.20
CA GLU A 718 -10.28 43.10 -32.79
C GLU A 718 -10.54 43.02 -34.31
N GLU A 719 -9.87 42.11 -35.01
CA GLU A 719 -10.06 41.90 -36.46
C GLU A 719 -11.48 41.40 -36.77
N ALA A 720 -12.04 40.52 -35.93
CA ALA A 720 -13.41 40.02 -36.08
C ALA A 720 -14.47 41.12 -35.87
N GLN A 721 -14.24 42.03 -34.91
CA GLN A 721 -15.12 43.17 -34.65
C GLN A 721 -15.03 44.24 -35.75
N GLU A 722 -13.82 44.56 -36.21
CA GLU A 722 -13.60 45.47 -37.34
C GLU A 722 -14.25 44.95 -38.63
N PHE A 723 -14.15 43.64 -38.88
CA PHE A 723 -14.76 43.01 -40.03
C PHE A 723 -16.29 43.15 -40.05
N LEU A 724 -16.93 43.11 -38.88
CA LEU A 724 -18.38 43.34 -38.72
C LEU A 724 -18.75 44.82 -38.80
N ALA A 725 -17.85 45.73 -38.39
CA ALA A 725 -18.09 47.17 -38.43
C ALA A 725 -17.95 47.77 -39.84
N ALA A 726 -16.98 47.30 -40.62
CA ALA A 726 -16.67 47.81 -41.95
C ALA A 726 -17.84 47.58 -42.94
N ASN A 727 -18.41 48.70 -43.44
CA ASN A 727 -19.39 48.76 -44.54
C ASN A 727 -18.74 48.52 -45.90
#